data_AF-A0A7C6C7Q0-F1
#
_entry.id   AF-A0A7C6C7Q0-F1
#
_cell.length_a   1.000
_cell.length_b   1.000
_cell.length_c   1.000
_cell.angle_alpha   90.00
_cell.angle_beta   90.00
_cell.angle_gamma   90.00
#
_symmetry.space_group_name_H-M   'P 1'
#
loop_
_entity.id
_entity.type
_entity.pdbx_description
1 polymer ?
#
loop_
_entity_poly.entity_id
_entity_poly.type
_entity_poly.pdbx_seq_one_letter_code
_entity_poly.pdbx_strand_id
1 'polypeptide(L)'
;MKKVQLLSPVVVFLVLVSLLAFVPTVSGADQVVFADHNLEAAVREELGRFEGPLAPAELAEIKIINAAERGITDLTGIEYLTGLEYLNLRNNDISDISPLAQLNKLTYLNLHSNTAITDLSPIGGLTNLETLILRNVPINEQTDVLADLINLKRLNINNTGITDLTVLGELLAQDALRDEVDLGSNPIFISAVEGLDGFAPIRKYWEQVSSRSPRQFPELNGQYAVINEVMARNGRSVLDQDEEPSDWIELYNPTDRSVHLGGCYLSDDLNNLTKWPFPADTWLEPGGFLLVWASGKDQTGPELHTSFKIDHEGEQIILTHRDRETIIDYFYVSPVKMDISWGRQPDGGSTIVMFGRNQASPGESNNTGLAYLQPNPGLNPSFSHQGGFYEKPFMLTLDPAAGTTVYFTLDGSIPDPINNPHRTYEYTDSIIIREEKTPVVEMGIPIFADVTPKPPLTHLVSSYNKWYLPRTEQFRGTVVRARAYDADHVPSEVITHTYFVDPQGFDRHSLPVISITADPVDLFDYNHGIYLPGRGFHENLPWAYHHWGSGNFHGRGRHWERPIHIEFWEPDGTLAIAQNAGVRIHGDASRAYAQKSLRIIASSDYDQRDVFEHEIFPGRTVPSTGEPYTNYKAFVLRNGGNTWENTMLKDGLIANLLHHTKLVPMYFRPAVVYLNGEYWGIHNIRDRQDEWYLHHTYGVDPDQVEIVEDNVFVNEGNAPLNDLERQNYRKLLQLIDPNYRHGYRTPRSLKDPELYDLVKEMMDIDAYLDYAAVQIYIQNHDWPGNNVRLWRLNLPANNPDAPYGHDGKWRWMIYDLDLAFANFSANTMVNATRTDGWEWHNPSWATYLLRALLENPEFKIDFLNRCADHMNSTFLPEVVIAELDRLKKMMEPEIDEHIRRWDRPAASKELWKLQNNNLRIFAEFRPGSNQGHIIRYFRLTGMYKLTIKTEYAKGYVRVNSLNIAPGTPGVSDPNNWSGKYFNDIPITLTAIPHEGQKFVGWIGVPQEMQHEPTITIIPSDSITIQAVFI
;
A
#
# COMPACT_ATOMS: atom_id res chain seq x y z
N MET A 1 101.90 32.20 4.69
CA MET A 1 103.00 32.11 3.70
C MET A 1 102.39 31.99 2.30
N LYS A 2 102.73 32.94 1.40
CA LYS A 2 102.46 33.05 -0.06
C LYS A 2 100.99 33.33 -0.46
N LYS A 3 100.62 34.54 -0.94
CA LYS A 3 100.84 35.22 -2.26
C LYS A 3 100.19 34.43 -3.43
N VAL A 4 99.47 34.95 -4.43
CA VAL A 4 99.13 36.29 -4.97
C VAL A 4 98.07 36.09 -6.11
N GLN A 5 97.13 37.03 -6.26
CA GLN A 5 96.44 37.60 -7.45
C GLN A 5 96.01 36.81 -8.73
N LEU A 6 94.76 37.14 -9.15
CA LEU A 6 94.27 37.72 -10.44
C LEU A 6 93.94 36.88 -11.70
N LEU A 7 92.75 37.22 -12.26
CA LEU A 7 92.33 37.40 -13.68
C LEU A 7 91.56 36.29 -14.45
N SER A 8 90.31 36.66 -14.81
CA SER A 8 89.48 36.54 -16.06
C SER A 8 90.19 36.12 -17.39
N PRO A 9 89.50 35.97 -18.56
CA PRO A 9 88.45 35.04 -19.03
C PRO A 9 88.87 34.33 -20.39
N VAL A 10 87.92 33.69 -21.11
CA VAL A 10 87.82 33.62 -22.60
C VAL A 10 88.48 32.45 -23.41
N VAL A 11 87.59 31.73 -24.13
CA VAL A 11 87.65 31.19 -25.52
C VAL A 11 88.30 29.83 -25.86
N VAL A 12 87.40 28.92 -26.31
CA VAL A 12 87.39 28.05 -27.51
C VAL A 12 88.73 27.53 -28.06
N PHE A 13 88.94 26.20 -28.04
CA PHE A 13 89.07 25.35 -29.25
C PHE A 13 89.27 23.85 -28.90
N LEU A 14 88.33 23.03 -29.40
CA LEU A 14 88.45 21.68 -29.99
C LEU A 14 89.70 20.79 -29.72
N VAL A 15 89.37 19.53 -29.36
CA VAL A 15 89.81 18.25 -30.01
C VAL A 15 90.86 17.34 -29.33
N LEU A 16 90.36 16.13 -29.03
CA LEU A 16 90.93 14.76 -28.99
C LEU A 16 91.79 14.26 -27.79
N VAL A 17 91.15 13.33 -27.07
CA VAL A 17 91.59 11.95 -26.73
C VAL A 17 92.53 11.73 -25.53
N SER A 18 91.92 11.21 -24.46
CA SER A 18 92.12 9.87 -23.85
C SER A 18 91.48 9.94 -22.45
N LEU A 19 90.59 9.04 -22.00
CA LEU A 19 90.75 7.60 -21.86
C LEU A 19 89.38 6.90 -21.76
N LEU A 20 89.37 5.68 -22.28
CA LEU A 20 88.34 4.65 -22.20
C LEU A 20 88.25 3.98 -20.81
N ALA A 21 87.14 3.25 -20.63
CA ALA A 21 86.69 2.36 -19.53
C ALA A 21 85.90 3.11 -18.44
N PHE A 22 84.59 2.92 -18.25
CA PHE A 22 83.79 1.70 -18.28
C PHE A 22 82.34 2.09 -18.70
N VAL A 23 81.79 1.48 -19.76
CA VAL A 23 80.34 1.56 -20.03
C VAL A 23 79.70 0.39 -19.30
N PRO A 24 78.80 0.60 -18.33
CA PRO A 24 77.96 -0.50 -17.86
C PRO A 24 77.00 -0.81 -19.00
N THR A 25 77.16 -1.99 -19.60
CA THR A 25 76.10 -2.61 -20.39
C THR A 25 74.91 -2.84 -19.47
N VAL A 26 73.86 -2.00 -19.60
CA VAL A 26 72.55 -2.30 -19.03
C VAL A 26 72.11 -3.62 -19.65
N SER A 27 71.95 -4.66 -18.82
CA SER A 27 71.35 -5.91 -19.26
C SER A 27 69.94 -5.63 -19.76
N GLY A 28 69.47 -6.28 -20.83
CA GLY A 28 68.15 -6.06 -21.42
C GLY A 28 66.93 -6.35 -20.52
N ALA A 29 67.14 -6.55 -19.21
CA ALA A 29 66.11 -6.79 -18.21
C ALA A 29 65.64 -5.52 -17.45
N ASP A 30 66.35 -4.39 -17.53
CA ASP A 30 66.02 -3.13 -16.82
C ASP A 30 65.63 -1.98 -17.78
N GLN A 31 65.22 -2.28 -19.02
CA GLN A 31 64.77 -1.25 -19.96
C GLN A 31 63.30 -0.90 -19.71
N VAL A 32 62.99 0.39 -19.59
CA VAL A 32 61.61 0.88 -19.59
C VAL A 32 61.08 0.89 -21.01
N VAL A 33 59.88 0.35 -21.19
CA VAL A 33 59.14 0.33 -22.45
C VAL A 33 57.94 1.25 -22.30
N PHE A 34 57.79 2.19 -23.23
CA PHE A 34 56.60 3.02 -23.33
C PHE A 34 55.60 2.33 -24.25
N ALA A 35 54.34 2.19 -23.81
CA ALA A 35 53.32 1.52 -24.61
C ALA A 35 52.94 2.36 -25.85
N ASP A 36 53.02 3.68 -25.73
CA ASP A 36 52.76 4.63 -26.81
C ASP A 36 54.07 5.16 -27.42
N HIS A 37 54.28 4.91 -28.70
CA HIS A 37 55.47 5.37 -29.44
C HIS A 37 55.60 6.89 -29.53
N ASN A 38 54.49 7.64 -29.49
CA ASN A 38 54.51 9.10 -29.50
C ASN A 38 54.91 9.67 -28.13
N LEU A 39 54.54 8.98 -27.05
CA LEU A 39 55.04 9.28 -25.71
C LEU A 39 56.54 8.96 -25.58
N GLU A 40 56.97 7.80 -26.09
CA GLU A 40 58.40 7.45 -26.14
C GLU A 40 59.20 8.50 -26.92
N ALA A 41 58.68 8.93 -28.07
CA ALA A 41 59.31 9.95 -28.89
C ALA A 41 59.48 11.27 -28.13
N ALA A 42 58.44 11.71 -27.40
CA ALA A 42 58.52 12.92 -26.57
C ALA A 42 59.60 12.81 -25.47
N VAL A 43 59.72 11.63 -24.84
CA VAL A 43 60.76 11.35 -23.83
C VAL A 43 62.16 11.36 -24.43
N ARG A 44 62.33 10.74 -25.60
CA ARG A 44 63.61 10.67 -26.31
C ARG A 44 64.08 12.04 -26.81
N GLU A 45 63.16 12.88 -27.25
CA GLU A 45 63.44 14.27 -27.62
C GLU A 45 64.00 15.06 -26.43
N GLU A 46 63.40 14.91 -25.25
CA GLU A 46 63.88 15.59 -24.03
C GLU A 46 65.27 15.11 -23.60
N LEU A 47 65.56 13.82 -23.76
CA LEU A 47 66.90 13.27 -23.50
C LEU A 47 67.94 13.67 -24.56
N GLY A 48 67.51 14.23 -25.69
CA GLY A 48 68.37 14.43 -26.86
C GLY A 48 68.93 13.14 -27.44
N ARG A 49 68.23 12.00 -27.22
CA ARG A 49 68.68 10.65 -27.59
C ARG A 49 67.56 9.82 -28.24
N PHE A 50 67.66 9.65 -29.55
CA PHE A 50 66.64 8.99 -30.37
C PHE A 50 66.74 7.45 -30.45
N GLU A 51 67.85 6.84 -30.00
CA GLU A 51 68.08 5.39 -30.09
C GLU A 51 68.70 4.83 -28.80
N GLY A 52 68.58 3.51 -28.60
CA GLY A 52 69.13 2.79 -27.44
C GLY A 52 68.14 2.63 -26.26
N PRO A 53 68.46 1.73 -25.29
CA PRO A 53 67.58 1.42 -24.17
C PRO A 53 67.38 2.63 -23.24
N LEU A 54 66.18 2.80 -22.69
CA LEU A 54 65.87 3.84 -21.70
C LEU A 54 65.95 3.22 -20.30
N ALA A 55 66.88 3.69 -19.46
CA ALA A 55 67.08 3.18 -18.11
C ALA A 55 66.26 4.00 -17.08
N PRO A 56 65.66 3.36 -16.05
CA PRO A 56 64.87 4.07 -15.03
C PRO A 56 65.59 5.24 -14.37
N ALA A 57 66.89 5.10 -14.08
CA ALA A 57 67.68 6.16 -13.45
C ALA A 57 67.85 7.40 -14.35
N GLU A 58 67.88 7.22 -15.67
CA GLU A 58 67.96 8.32 -16.62
C GLU A 58 66.59 9.00 -16.80
N LEU A 59 65.53 8.20 -16.84
CA LEU A 59 64.15 8.68 -16.89
C LEU A 59 63.76 9.48 -15.64
N ALA A 60 64.27 9.09 -14.47
CA ALA A 60 64.06 9.80 -13.21
C ALA A 60 64.69 11.21 -13.15
N GLU A 61 65.60 11.55 -14.08
CA GLU A 61 66.22 12.90 -14.17
C GLU A 61 65.44 13.86 -15.08
N ILE A 62 64.47 13.34 -15.85
CA ILE A 62 63.64 14.15 -16.74
C ILE A 62 62.70 15.02 -15.92
N LYS A 63 62.74 16.34 -16.17
CA LYS A 63 61.94 17.33 -15.45
C LYS A 63 60.77 17.89 -16.25
N ILE A 64 60.87 17.87 -17.58
CA ILE A 64 59.90 18.53 -18.46
C ILE A 64 59.54 17.55 -19.57
N ILE A 65 58.25 17.31 -19.77
CA ILE A 65 57.73 16.66 -20.96
C ILE A 65 56.64 17.55 -21.55
N ASN A 66 56.87 17.99 -22.79
CA ASN A 66 55.85 18.64 -23.60
C ASN A 66 55.45 17.71 -24.73
N ALA A 67 54.29 17.09 -24.60
CA ALA A 67 53.75 16.11 -25.54
C ALA A 67 52.32 16.48 -25.98
N ALA A 68 52.07 17.78 -26.12
CA ALA A 68 50.84 18.32 -26.69
C ALA A 68 50.64 17.88 -28.14
N GLU A 69 49.40 17.53 -28.51
CA GLU A 69 48.98 17.32 -29.91
C GLU A 69 49.77 16.20 -30.62
N ARG A 70 50.02 15.09 -29.91
CA ARG A 70 50.82 13.98 -30.41
C ARG A 70 50.04 12.70 -30.70
N GLY A 71 48.73 12.69 -30.48
CA GLY A 71 47.91 11.49 -30.66
C GLY A 71 48.28 10.36 -29.69
N ILE A 72 48.64 10.72 -28.46
CA ILE A 72 48.97 9.76 -27.39
C ILE A 72 47.67 9.16 -26.84
N THR A 73 47.63 7.84 -26.69
CA THR A 73 46.49 7.11 -26.12
C THR A 73 46.81 6.35 -24.83
N ASP A 74 48.09 6.01 -24.60
CA ASP A 74 48.53 5.20 -23.46
C ASP A 74 49.71 5.88 -22.74
N LEU A 75 49.60 6.05 -21.42
CA LEU A 75 50.61 6.70 -20.59
C LEU A 75 51.61 5.73 -19.94
N THR A 76 51.47 4.42 -20.15
CA THR A 76 52.35 3.41 -19.59
C THR A 76 53.81 3.67 -19.96
N GLY A 77 54.68 3.70 -18.95
CA GLY A 77 56.08 4.07 -19.02
C GLY A 77 56.37 5.46 -18.41
N ILE A 78 55.36 6.34 -18.30
CA ILE A 78 55.53 7.68 -17.72
C ILE A 78 55.78 7.64 -16.21
N GLU A 79 55.34 6.59 -15.52
CA GLU A 79 55.52 6.38 -14.07
C GLU A 79 56.99 6.33 -13.63
N TYR A 80 57.91 6.04 -14.58
CA TYR A 80 59.35 6.05 -14.35
C TYR A 80 59.97 7.45 -14.36
N LEU A 81 59.24 8.48 -14.83
CA LEU A 81 59.67 9.88 -14.83
C LEU A 81 59.50 10.52 -13.44
N THR A 82 60.02 9.88 -12.39
CA THR A 82 59.84 10.33 -10.99
C THR A 82 60.45 11.71 -10.67
N GLY A 83 61.25 12.27 -11.60
CA GLY A 83 61.79 13.62 -11.57
C GLY A 83 60.87 14.71 -12.15
N LEU A 84 59.74 14.33 -12.76
CA LEU A 84 58.96 15.21 -13.62
C LEU A 84 58.30 16.35 -12.84
N GLU A 85 58.58 17.58 -13.27
CA GLU A 85 58.06 18.82 -12.68
C GLU A 85 57.03 19.49 -13.60
N TYR A 86 57.12 19.27 -14.92
CA TYR A 86 56.25 19.85 -15.94
C TYR A 86 55.77 18.80 -16.94
N LEU A 87 54.45 18.66 -17.08
CA LEU A 87 53.83 17.73 -18.03
C LEU A 87 52.70 18.41 -18.82
N ASN A 88 52.86 18.48 -20.15
CA ASN A 88 51.83 18.96 -21.06
C ASN A 88 51.37 17.85 -22.00
N LEU A 89 50.12 17.42 -21.87
CA LEU A 89 49.46 16.35 -22.61
C LEU A 89 48.19 16.82 -23.33
N ARG A 90 48.04 18.13 -23.56
CA ARG A 90 46.83 18.67 -24.21
C ARG A 90 46.59 18.06 -25.60
N ASN A 91 45.30 17.96 -25.99
CA ASN A 91 44.84 17.52 -27.30
C ASN A 91 45.44 16.17 -27.72
N ASN A 92 45.27 15.17 -26.86
CA ASN A 92 45.57 13.77 -27.13
C ASN A 92 44.27 12.95 -26.93
N ASP A 93 44.37 11.62 -27.05
CA ASP A 93 43.23 10.70 -26.94
C ASP A 93 43.39 9.79 -25.71
N ILE A 94 43.81 10.37 -24.58
CA ILE A 94 44.09 9.65 -23.33
C ILE A 94 42.77 9.34 -22.60
N SER A 95 42.62 8.10 -22.12
CA SER A 95 41.49 7.68 -21.26
C SER A 95 41.91 7.25 -19.86
N ASP A 96 43.12 6.68 -19.70
CA ASP A 96 43.65 6.21 -18.42
C ASP A 96 44.84 7.08 -17.99
N ILE A 97 44.71 7.67 -16.81
CA ILE A 97 45.75 8.52 -16.18
C ILE A 97 46.36 7.91 -14.92
N SER A 98 46.06 6.64 -14.61
CA SER A 98 46.66 5.91 -13.49
C SER A 98 48.19 5.94 -13.43
N PRO A 99 48.94 5.97 -14.56
CA PRO A 99 50.41 6.08 -14.52
C PRO A 99 50.94 7.39 -13.89
N LEU A 100 50.10 8.41 -13.75
CA LEU A 100 50.48 9.70 -13.16
C LEU A 100 50.55 9.67 -11.62
N ALA A 101 49.96 8.67 -10.96
CA ALA A 101 49.65 8.69 -9.53
C ALA A 101 50.85 8.87 -8.58
N GLN A 102 52.07 8.58 -9.02
CA GLN A 102 53.29 8.66 -8.21
C GLN A 102 54.24 9.78 -8.64
N LEU A 103 53.84 10.62 -9.60
CA LEU A 103 54.65 11.72 -10.12
C LEU A 103 54.59 12.96 -9.21
N ASN A 104 54.90 12.75 -7.93
CA ASN A 104 54.68 13.71 -6.85
C ASN A 104 55.51 15.00 -6.96
N LYS A 105 56.46 15.10 -7.91
CA LYS A 105 57.22 16.33 -8.18
C LYS A 105 56.54 17.27 -9.18
N LEU A 106 55.41 16.85 -9.77
CA LEU A 106 54.69 17.68 -10.73
C LEU A 106 54.24 18.99 -10.11
N THR A 107 54.61 20.08 -10.77
CA THR A 107 54.18 21.46 -10.49
C THR A 107 53.26 21.99 -11.60
N TYR A 108 53.32 21.41 -12.80
CA TYR A 108 52.47 21.79 -13.93
C TYR A 108 51.92 20.53 -14.61
N LEU A 109 50.60 20.45 -14.74
CA LEU A 109 49.90 19.39 -15.46
C LEU A 109 48.83 19.98 -16.39
N ASN A 110 48.88 19.59 -17.68
CA ASN A 110 47.87 19.98 -18.66
C ASN A 110 47.32 18.75 -19.39
N LEU A 111 46.03 18.46 -19.14
CA LEU A 111 45.26 17.37 -19.74
C LEU A 111 44.15 17.88 -20.67
N HIS A 112 44.18 19.15 -21.05
CA HIS A 112 43.15 19.79 -21.87
C HIS A 112 42.74 18.95 -23.10
N SER A 113 41.42 18.82 -23.33
CA SER A 113 40.82 18.10 -24.47
C SER A 113 41.24 16.62 -24.58
N ASN A 114 41.40 15.95 -23.45
CA ASN A 114 41.38 14.49 -23.37
C ASN A 114 40.00 14.06 -22.84
N THR A 115 38.98 14.12 -23.68
CA THR A 115 37.57 13.96 -23.28
C THR A 115 37.20 12.55 -22.83
N ALA A 116 38.06 11.55 -23.09
CA ALA A 116 37.84 10.14 -22.76
C ALA A 116 38.27 9.77 -21.33
N ILE A 117 38.88 10.69 -20.58
CA ILE A 117 39.25 10.47 -19.17
C ILE A 117 37.96 10.47 -18.34
N THR A 118 37.74 9.41 -17.55
CA THR A 118 36.55 9.30 -16.67
C THR A 118 36.88 9.18 -15.19
N ASP A 119 38.13 8.88 -14.82
CA ASP A 119 38.59 8.73 -13.43
C ASP A 119 39.73 9.72 -13.17
N LEU A 120 39.51 10.62 -12.20
CA LEU A 120 40.48 11.65 -11.80
C LEU A 120 41.21 11.32 -10.49
N SER A 121 40.89 10.22 -9.84
CA SER A 121 41.56 9.82 -8.59
C SER A 121 43.10 9.76 -8.67
N PRO A 122 43.75 9.42 -9.81
CA PRO A 122 45.20 9.39 -9.89
C PRO A 122 45.90 10.74 -9.65
N ILE A 123 45.23 11.87 -9.88
CA ILE A 123 45.85 13.19 -9.68
C ILE A 123 45.64 13.77 -8.27
N GLY A 124 44.79 13.16 -7.44
CA GLY A 124 44.47 13.69 -6.11
C GLY A 124 45.64 13.75 -5.13
N GLY A 125 46.65 12.87 -5.31
CA GLY A 125 47.87 12.84 -4.49
C GLY A 125 48.97 13.81 -4.91
N LEU A 126 48.82 14.54 -6.04
CA LEU A 126 49.86 15.38 -6.64
C LEU A 126 49.96 16.76 -5.97
N THR A 127 50.19 16.79 -4.67
CA THR A 127 50.08 17.98 -3.81
C THR A 127 51.06 19.12 -4.12
N ASN A 128 52.09 18.89 -4.94
CA ASN A 128 53.03 19.93 -5.41
C ASN A 128 52.54 20.71 -6.64
N LEU A 129 51.37 20.37 -7.20
CA LEU A 129 50.84 21.05 -8.38
C LEU A 129 50.59 22.54 -8.10
N GLU A 130 51.18 23.40 -8.93
CA GLU A 130 50.93 24.83 -8.98
C GLU A 130 50.01 25.22 -10.16
N THR A 131 49.96 24.43 -11.22
CA THR A 131 49.11 24.66 -12.40
C THR A 131 48.45 23.37 -12.85
N LEU A 132 47.11 23.39 -12.96
CA LEU A 132 46.30 22.27 -13.44
C LEU A 132 45.33 22.76 -14.53
N ILE A 133 45.39 22.14 -15.71
CA ILE A 133 44.52 22.47 -16.85
C ILE A 133 43.74 21.21 -17.26
N LEU A 134 42.43 21.24 -17.05
CA LEU A 134 41.46 20.16 -17.30
C LEU A 134 40.35 20.58 -18.27
N ARG A 135 40.52 21.67 -19.03
CA ARG A 135 39.48 22.14 -19.95
C ARG A 135 39.03 21.04 -20.91
N ASN A 136 37.71 20.83 -21.06
CA ASN A 136 37.11 19.73 -21.84
C ASN A 136 37.49 18.33 -21.32
N VAL A 137 37.65 18.16 -20.01
CA VAL A 137 37.81 16.85 -19.34
C VAL A 137 36.66 16.71 -18.34
N PRO A 138 35.87 15.63 -18.37
CA PRO A 138 34.70 15.52 -17.49
C PRO A 138 35.13 15.27 -16.04
N ILE A 139 34.92 16.27 -15.19
CA ILE A 139 35.07 16.19 -13.72
C ILE A 139 33.75 15.72 -13.10
N ASN A 140 32.62 16.31 -13.52
CA ASN A 140 31.29 16.07 -12.94
C ASN A 140 31.31 16.17 -11.40
N GLU A 141 30.93 15.10 -10.69
CA GLU A 141 30.86 15.03 -9.23
C GLU A 141 32.20 14.69 -8.55
N GLN A 142 33.29 14.45 -9.28
CA GLN A 142 34.61 14.06 -8.73
C GLN A 142 35.42 15.28 -8.23
N THR A 143 34.81 16.20 -7.49
CA THR A 143 35.44 17.46 -7.05
C THR A 143 36.42 17.27 -5.90
N ASP A 144 36.22 16.24 -5.07
CA ASP A 144 37.08 15.91 -3.93
C ASP A 144 38.54 15.63 -4.30
N VAL A 145 38.81 15.23 -5.55
CA VAL A 145 40.18 15.02 -6.06
C VAL A 145 41.03 16.29 -6.01
N LEU A 146 40.42 17.47 -5.86
CA LEU A 146 41.11 18.74 -5.78
C LEU A 146 41.44 19.17 -4.34
N ALA A 147 40.84 18.55 -3.32
CA ALA A 147 40.84 19.05 -1.94
C ALA A 147 42.25 19.22 -1.34
N ASP A 148 43.16 18.29 -1.65
CA ASP A 148 44.53 18.29 -1.11
C ASP A 148 45.54 19.08 -1.96
N LEU A 149 45.11 19.66 -3.09
CA LEU A 149 45.99 20.40 -4.03
C LEU A 149 46.22 21.85 -3.59
N ILE A 150 46.62 22.04 -2.33
CA ILE A 150 46.73 23.34 -1.67
C ILE A 150 47.78 24.30 -2.26
N ASN A 151 48.72 23.79 -3.08
CA ASN A 151 49.74 24.61 -3.75
C ASN A 151 49.28 25.17 -5.11
N LEU A 152 48.07 24.84 -5.57
CA LEU A 152 47.56 25.31 -6.85
C LEU A 152 47.50 26.83 -6.88
N LYS A 153 48.06 27.42 -7.94
CA LYS A 153 47.96 28.85 -8.26
C LYS A 153 47.04 29.07 -9.45
N ARG A 154 47.05 28.13 -10.42
CA ARG A 154 46.28 28.20 -11.66
C ARG A 154 45.44 26.95 -11.89
N LEU A 155 44.15 27.14 -12.14
CA LEU A 155 43.19 26.06 -12.40
C LEU A 155 42.31 26.42 -13.60
N ASN A 156 42.35 25.61 -14.65
CA ASN A 156 41.40 25.74 -15.77
C ASN A 156 40.52 24.49 -15.82
N ILE A 157 39.26 24.66 -15.43
CA ILE A 157 38.23 23.61 -15.44
C ILE A 157 37.05 24.05 -16.31
N ASN A 158 37.33 24.69 -17.43
CA ASN A 158 36.31 25.11 -18.38
C ASN A 158 35.68 23.90 -19.10
N ASN A 159 34.35 23.83 -19.15
CA ASN A 159 33.59 22.76 -19.79
C ASN A 159 33.95 21.36 -19.25
N THR A 160 33.80 21.18 -17.93
CA THR A 160 34.12 19.93 -17.22
C THR A 160 32.92 19.30 -16.52
N GLY A 161 31.73 19.91 -16.60
CA GLY A 161 30.49 19.37 -16.01
C GLY A 161 30.35 19.56 -14.49
N ILE A 162 31.23 20.36 -13.87
CA ILE A 162 31.18 20.63 -12.42
C ILE A 162 29.96 21.49 -12.05
N THR A 163 29.26 21.12 -10.98
CA THR A 163 28.08 21.82 -10.43
C THR A 163 28.33 22.39 -9.02
N ASP A 164 29.11 21.70 -8.19
CA ASP A 164 29.46 22.09 -6.82
C ASP A 164 30.86 22.72 -6.74
N LEU A 165 30.96 23.92 -6.15
CA LEU A 165 32.21 24.68 -5.99
C LEU A 165 32.76 24.70 -4.57
N THR A 166 32.24 23.86 -3.66
CA THR A 166 32.62 23.85 -2.25
C THR A 166 34.12 23.66 -2.04
N VAL A 167 34.71 22.65 -2.68
CA VAL A 167 36.16 22.35 -2.61
C VAL A 167 37.02 23.52 -3.11
N LEU A 168 36.59 24.23 -4.16
CA LEU A 168 37.30 25.43 -4.63
C LEU A 168 37.26 26.56 -3.60
N GLY A 169 36.14 26.70 -2.87
CA GLY A 169 36.01 27.63 -1.75
C GLY A 169 36.99 27.32 -0.63
N GLU A 170 37.20 26.05 -0.32
CA GLU A 170 38.17 25.59 0.70
C GLU A 170 39.62 25.84 0.29
N LEU A 171 39.96 25.60 -0.98
CA LEU A 171 41.29 25.93 -1.52
C LEU A 171 41.56 27.44 -1.48
N LEU A 172 40.61 28.26 -1.93
CA LEU A 172 40.72 29.72 -1.89
C LEU A 172 40.83 30.28 -0.47
N ALA A 173 40.20 29.62 0.52
CA ALA A 173 40.34 29.95 1.93
C ALA A 173 41.74 29.67 2.49
N GLN A 174 42.50 28.77 1.85
CA GLN A 174 43.87 28.39 2.21
C GLN A 174 44.94 29.14 1.40
N ASP A 175 44.58 30.28 0.79
CA ASP A 175 45.47 31.09 -0.07
C ASP A 175 45.91 30.42 -1.39
N ALA A 176 45.28 29.32 -1.79
CA ALA A 176 45.44 28.75 -3.12
C ALA A 176 44.69 29.58 -4.19
N LEU A 177 44.92 29.26 -5.46
CA LEU A 177 44.19 29.73 -6.64
C LEU A 177 44.24 31.26 -6.88
N ARG A 178 45.38 31.92 -6.59
CA ARG A 178 45.54 33.39 -6.69
C ARG A 178 45.88 33.93 -8.08
N ASP A 179 46.42 33.10 -8.97
CA ASP A 179 46.89 33.55 -10.28
C ASP A 179 45.77 33.51 -11.32
N GLU A 180 45.23 32.31 -11.62
CA GLU A 180 44.30 32.10 -12.73
C GLU A 180 43.24 31.03 -12.41
N VAL A 181 41.95 31.36 -12.54
CA VAL A 181 40.85 30.38 -12.44
C VAL A 181 39.86 30.55 -13.59
N ASP A 182 39.64 29.50 -14.38
CA ASP A 182 38.66 29.48 -15.47
C ASP A 182 37.59 28.40 -15.26
N LEU A 183 36.35 28.85 -15.02
CA LEU A 183 35.15 28.05 -14.78
C LEU A 183 34.20 28.03 -15.99
N GLY A 184 34.61 28.56 -17.15
CA GLY A 184 33.71 28.78 -18.29
C GLY A 184 32.94 27.52 -18.71
N SER A 185 31.72 27.69 -19.23
CA SER A 185 30.91 26.61 -19.81
C SER A 185 30.59 25.42 -18.89
N ASN A 186 30.60 25.62 -17.56
CA ASN A 186 30.10 24.63 -16.60
C ASN A 186 28.63 24.89 -16.21
N PRO A 187 27.86 23.84 -15.85
CA PRO A 187 26.47 23.95 -15.41
C PRO A 187 26.34 24.44 -13.95
N ILE A 188 26.93 25.60 -13.63
CA ILE A 188 26.85 26.21 -12.29
C ILE A 188 25.63 27.14 -12.22
N PHE A 189 24.63 26.77 -11.43
CA PHE A 189 23.35 27.48 -11.39
C PHE A 189 23.32 28.61 -10.37
N ILE A 190 22.60 29.69 -10.70
CA ILE A 190 22.15 30.71 -9.75
C ILE A 190 20.64 30.71 -9.80
N SER A 191 20.03 30.39 -8.68
CA SER A 191 18.59 30.39 -8.48
C SER A 191 18.22 31.63 -7.66
N ALA A 192 17.52 32.57 -8.30
CA ALA A 192 16.97 33.73 -7.60
C ALA A 192 15.89 33.33 -6.58
N VAL A 193 15.36 32.12 -6.73
CA VAL A 193 14.21 31.58 -6.02
C VAL A 193 14.62 30.84 -4.75
N GLU A 194 15.76 30.15 -4.75
CA GLU A 194 16.20 29.34 -3.61
C GLU A 194 17.25 30.06 -2.74
N GLY A 195 17.61 31.30 -3.06
CA GLY A 195 18.83 31.92 -2.54
C GLY A 195 20.09 31.09 -2.87
N LEU A 196 19.94 30.09 -3.75
CA LEU A 196 21.02 29.20 -4.15
C LEU A 196 21.84 29.92 -5.18
N ASP A 197 23.08 30.06 -4.79
CA ASP A 197 24.08 30.71 -5.55
C ASP A 197 25.19 29.68 -5.66
N GLY A 198 25.25 28.96 -6.78
CA GLY A 198 26.28 27.95 -7.01
C GLY A 198 27.69 28.53 -6.97
N PHE A 199 27.83 29.86 -7.01
CA PHE A 199 29.09 30.56 -6.82
C PHE A 199 29.33 31.01 -5.35
N ALA A 200 28.37 30.82 -4.45
CA ALA A 200 28.46 31.23 -3.04
C ALA A 200 29.72 30.75 -2.34
N PRO A 201 30.20 29.49 -2.51
CA PRO A 201 31.41 29.01 -1.85
C PRO A 201 32.65 29.84 -2.18
N ILE A 202 32.73 30.41 -3.40
CA ILE A 202 33.90 31.12 -3.90
C ILE A 202 33.74 32.64 -3.96
N ARG A 203 32.52 33.16 -3.80
CA ARG A 203 32.20 34.59 -4.03
C ARG A 203 33.07 35.57 -3.26
N LYS A 204 33.25 35.36 -1.97
CA LYS A 204 34.06 36.23 -1.10
C LYS A 204 35.55 36.28 -1.48
N TYR A 205 36.03 35.28 -2.21
CA TYR A 205 37.42 35.14 -2.60
C TYR A 205 37.68 35.54 -4.05
N TRP A 206 36.63 35.64 -4.88
CA TRP A 206 36.77 35.76 -6.33
C TRP A 206 37.57 36.98 -6.78
N GLU A 207 37.45 38.10 -6.06
CA GLU A 207 38.23 39.32 -6.31
C GLU A 207 39.74 39.15 -6.11
N GLN A 208 40.16 38.15 -5.32
CA GLN A 208 41.55 37.87 -4.98
C GLN A 208 42.24 37.00 -6.06
N VAL A 209 41.49 36.49 -7.04
CA VAL A 209 42.02 35.78 -8.20
C VAL A 209 42.40 36.80 -9.28
N SER A 210 43.67 36.81 -9.69
CA SER A 210 44.24 37.82 -10.59
C SER A 210 43.64 37.77 -11.99
N SER A 211 43.52 36.56 -12.55
CA SER A 211 42.92 36.28 -13.86
C SER A 211 41.74 35.32 -13.68
N ARG A 212 40.51 35.75 -13.97
CA ARG A 212 39.32 34.98 -13.60
C ARG A 212 38.24 34.97 -14.67
N SER A 213 37.60 33.82 -14.84
CA SER A 213 36.52 33.58 -15.79
C SER A 213 35.45 32.72 -15.11
N PRO A 214 34.21 33.22 -14.91
CA PRO A 214 33.70 34.50 -15.39
C PRO A 214 34.29 35.70 -14.61
N ARG A 215 34.39 36.85 -15.28
CA ARG A 215 34.94 38.08 -14.67
C ARG A 215 34.06 38.61 -13.53
N GLN A 216 32.75 38.43 -13.67
CA GLN A 216 31.70 38.74 -12.69
C GLN A 216 30.69 37.59 -12.70
N PHE A 217 30.14 37.22 -11.55
CA PHE A 217 29.05 36.23 -11.48
C PHE A 217 27.71 36.86 -11.90
N PRO A 218 26.77 36.07 -12.45
CA PRO A 218 25.40 36.54 -12.65
C PRO A 218 24.75 37.02 -11.33
N GLU A 219 23.84 37.99 -11.43
CA GLU A 219 23.09 38.54 -10.29
C GLU A 219 21.72 37.86 -10.13
N LEU A 220 21.28 37.63 -8.89
CA LEU A 220 19.92 37.17 -8.58
C LEU A 220 18.91 38.28 -8.94
N ASN A 221 18.20 38.13 -10.06
CA ASN A 221 17.03 38.96 -10.35
C ASN A 221 15.75 38.11 -10.14
N GLY A 222 15.09 38.29 -8.99
CA GLY A 222 13.79 37.66 -8.67
C GLY A 222 12.67 38.15 -9.58
N GLN A 223 12.44 37.47 -10.70
CA GLN A 223 11.54 37.94 -11.76
C GLN A 223 10.50 36.91 -12.25
N TYR A 224 10.28 35.79 -11.56
CA TYR A 224 9.26 34.81 -11.95
C TYR A 224 8.55 34.14 -10.76
N ALA A 225 7.51 33.37 -11.06
CA ALA A 225 6.81 32.53 -10.08
C ALA A 225 7.67 31.34 -9.62
N VAL A 226 7.36 30.83 -8.44
CA VAL A 226 8.14 29.82 -7.70
C VAL A 226 7.20 28.73 -7.19
N ILE A 227 7.70 27.51 -7.02
CA ILE A 227 6.97 26.41 -6.36
C ILE A 227 7.00 26.70 -4.86
N ASN A 228 5.82 26.91 -4.28
CA ASN A 228 5.67 27.42 -2.92
C ASN A 228 5.32 26.32 -1.90
N GLU A 229 4.41 25.43 -2.24
CA GLU A 229 3.99 24.33 -1.38
C GLU A 229 3.59 23.11 -2.23
N VAL A 230 3.91 21.90 -1.76
CA VAL A 230 3.65 20.65 -2.47
C VAL A 230 3.11 19.60 -1.51
N MET A 231 2.01 18.94 -1.89
CA MET A 231 1.41 17.82 -1.18
C MET A 231 1.43 16.58 -2.08
N ALA A 232 2.36 15.66 -1.81
CA ALA A 232 2.54 14.42 -2.59
C ALA A 232 1.62 13.27 -2.19
N ARG A 233 0.87 13.42 -1.09
CA ARG A 233 -0.02 12.39 -0.58
C ARG A 233 -1.21 13.02 0.11
N ASN A 234 -2.07 13.63 -0.69
CA ASN A 234 -3.28 14.27 -0.18
C ASN A 234 -4.30 13.20 0.22
N GLY A 235 -4.69 13.19 1.50
CA GLY A 235 -5.73 12.32 2.02
C GLY A 235 -7.08 13.05 2.09
N ARG A 236 -7.10 14.20 2.76
CA ARG A 236 -8.29 15.00 3.06
C ARG A 236 -7.94 16.43 3.51
N SER A 237 -6.82 16.98 3.06
CA SER A 237 -6.51 18.39 3.33
C SER A 237 -7.40 19.30 2.46
N VAL A 238 -7.41 19.06 1.15
CA VAL A 238 -8.24 19.75 0.16
C VAL A 238 -8.75 18.75 -0.90
N LEU A 239 -9.87 19.05 -1.55
CA LEU A 239 -10.43 18.22 -2.63
C LEU A 239 -10.45 19.00 -3.94
N ASP A 240 -10.27 18.30 -5.06
CA ASP A 240 -10.45 18.86 -6.40
C ASP A 240 -11.94 19.00 -6.78
N GLN A 241 -12.21 19.51 -7.98
CA GLN A 241 -13.56 19.71 -8.51
C GLN A 241 -14.38 18.42 -8.63
N ASP A 242 -13.72 17.25 -8.65
CA ASP A 242 -14.37 15.93 -8.68
C ASP A 242 -14.56 15.34 -7.27
N GLU A 243 -14.32 16.14 -6.23
CA GLU A 243 -14.29 15.75 -4.81
C GLU A 243 -13.21 14.68 -4.49
N GLU A 244 -12.12 14.64 -5.27
CA GLU A 244 -11.00 13.72 -5.06
C GLU A 244 -9.83 14.40 -4.32
N PRO A 245 -9.17 13.71 -3.38
CA PRO A 245 -7.99 14.24 -2.71
C PRO A 245 -6.74 14.05 -3.59
N SER A 246 -6.70 14.77 -4.71
CA SER A 246 -5.56 14.75 -5.63
C SER A 246 -4.32 15.39 -4.99
N ASP A 247 -3.13 14.87 -5.31
CA ASP A 247 -1.86 15.55 -4.98
C ASP A 247 -1.84 16.93 -5.64
N TRP A 248 -1.10 17.87 -5.08
CA TRP A 248 -1.11 19.24 -5.58
C TRP A 248 0.22 19.97 -5.40
N ILE A 249 0.43 20.93 -6.30
CA ILE A 249 1.57 21.84 -6.38
C ILE A 249 1.00 23.25 -6.35
N GLU A 250 1.48 24.08 -5.44
CA GLU A 250 1.17 25.50 -5.39
C GLU A 250 2.32 26.31 -5.96
N LEU A 251 2.01 27.26 -6.83
CA LEU A 251 2.94 28.30 -7.27
C LEU A 251 2.63 29.64 -6.58
N TYR A 252 3.67 30.39 -6.25
CA TYR A 252 3.59 31.74 -5.70
C TYR A 252 4.30 32.74 -6.62
N ASN A 253 3.77 33.95 -6.73
CA ASN A 253 4.45 35.05 -7.42
C ASN A 253 5.07 36.04 -6.41
N PRO A 254 6.39 35.96 -6.14
CA PRO A 254 7.07 36.88 -5.22
C PRO A 254 7.33 38.27 -5.83
N THR A 255 6.97 38.51 -7.09
CA THR A 255 7.28 39.76 -7.79
C THR A 255 6.18 40.81 -7.60
N ASP A 256 6.49 42.06 -7.91
CA ASP A 256 5.57 43.21 -7.86
C ASP A 256 4.70 43.37 -9.13
N ARG A 257 4.80 42.42 -10.07
CA ARG A 257 4.11 42.42 -11.36
C ARG A 257 3.49 41.07 -11.66
N SER A 258 2.47 41.03 -12.52
CA SER A 258 1.85 39.76 -12.92
C SER A 258 2.85 38.93 -13.75
N VAL A 259 2.94 37.63 -13.46
CA VAL A 259 3.79 36.66 -14.17
C VAL A 259 2.93 35.88 -15.16
N HIS A 260 3.36 35.83 -16.42
CA HIS A 260 2.70 35.04 -17.46
C HIS A 260 3.25 33.61 -17.46
N LEU A 261 2.48 32.62 -17.03
CA LEU A 261 2.90 31.22 -17.04
C LEU A 261 2.58 30.52 -18.37
N GLY A 262 1.77 31.11 -19.25
CA GLY A 262 1.38 30.47 -20.50
C GLY A 262 2.56 30.05 -21.37
N GLY A 263 2.62 28.76 -21.68
CA GLY A 263 3.71 28.10 -22.42
C GLY A 263 4.92 27.67 -21.57
N CYS A 264 4.94 27.93 -20.26
CA CYS A 264 5.85 27.25 -19.32
C CYS A 264 5.43 25.79 -19.10
N TYR A 265 6.24 25.01 -18.39
CA TYR A 265 5.98 23.60 -18.14
C TYR A 265 6.19 23.22 -16.67
N LEU A 266 5.42 22.24 -16.19
CA LEU A 266 5.74 21.47 -14.98
C LEU A 266 6.23 20.07 -15.37
N SER A 267 7.15 19.53 -14.58
CA SER A 267 7.65 18.15 -14.71
C SER A 267 8.11 17.58 -13.38
N ASP A 268 7.94 16.27 -13.22
CA ASP A 268 8.50 15.40 -12.18
C ASP A 268 9.81 14.69 -12.62
N ASP A 269 10.31 14.97 -13.83
CA ASP A 269 11.44 14.25 -14.44
C ASP A 269 12.48 15.21 -15.04
N LEU A 270 13.70 15.21 -14.47
CA LEU A 270 14.84 15.99 -14.98
C LEU A 270 15.25 15.63 -16.41
N ASN A 271 14.97 14.41 -16.87
CA ASN A 271 15.26 14.01 -18.25
C ASN A 271 14.18 14.47 -19.22
N ASN A 272 13.06 15.01 -18.73
CA ASN A 272 11.98 15.57 -19.53
C ASN A 272 11.39 16.82 -18.88
N LEU A 273 12.03 17.97 -19.09
CA LEU A 273 11.61 19.26 -18.53
C LEU A 273 10.26 19.79 -19.04
N THR A 274 9.63 19.12 -20.01
CA THR A 274 8.44 19.61 -20.71
C THR A 274 7.23 18.67 -20.63
N LYS A 275 7.10 17.88 -19.55
CA LYS A 275 6.02 16.89 -19.38
C LYS A 275 4.60 17.47 -19.47
N TRP A 276 4.33 18.59 -18.79
CA TRP A 276 3.01 19.19 -18.79
C TRP A 276 3.07 20.71 -19.03
N PRO A 277 2.48 21.24 -20.13
CA PRO A 277 2.48 22.66 -20.43
C PRO A 277 1.34 23.42 -19.71
N PHE A 278 1.63 24.64 -19.26
CA PHE A 278 0.60 25.58 -18.85
C PHE A 278 -0.23 26.09 -20.05
N PRO A 279 -1.56 26.24 -19.89
CA PRO A 279 -2.41 26.90 -20.88
C PRO A 279 -1.90 28.28 -21.28
N ALA A 280 -2.10 28.64 -22.55
CA ALA A 280 -1.52 29.85 -23.14
C ALA A 280 -1.90 31.16 -22.42
N ASP A 281 -3.03 31.18 -21.70
CA ASP A 281 -3.55 32.36 -21.01
C ASP A 281 -3.44 32.24 -19.46
N THR A 282 -2.52 31.43 -18.93
CA THR A 282 -2.30 31.34 -17.47
C THR A 282 -1.46 32.53 -16.97
N TRP A 283 -2.05 33.33 -16.08
CA TRP A 283 -1.41 34.48 -15.42
C TRP A 283 -1.49 34.34 -13.90
N LEU A 284 -0.43 34.80 -13.21
CA LEU A 284 -0.36 34.84 -11.75
C LEU A 284 -0.09 36.28 -11.29
N GLU A 285 -1.02 36.87 -10.55
CA GLU A 285 -0.92 38.26 -10.08
C GLU A 285 0.18 38.46 -9.03
N PRO A 286 0.67 39.69 -8.78
CA PRO A 286 1.65 39.97 -7.73
C PRO A 286 1.18 39.45 -6.38
N GLY A 287 2.02 38.65 -5.70
CA GLY A 287 1.68 38.02 -4.42
C GLY A 287 0.55 36.98 -4.51
N GLY A 288 0.14 36.58 -5.70
CA GLY A 288 -0.90 35.58 -5.93
C GLY A 288 -0.38 34.15 -5.83
N PHE A 289 -1.30 33.23 -5.53
CA PHE A 289 -1.08 31.78 -5.45
C PHE A 289 -1.86 31.07 -6.56
N LEU A 290 -1.30 29.98 -7.10
CA LEU A 290 -1.95 29.14 -8.10
C LEU A 290 -1.80 27.67 -7.72
N LEU A 291 -2.93 27.02 -7.47
CA LEU A 291 -2.99 25.58 -7.21
C LEU A 291 -3.05 24.80 -8.53
N VAL A 292 -2.22 23.78 -8.65
CA VAL A 292 -2.17 22.83 -9.77
C VAL A 292 -2.26 21.42 -9.21
N TRP A 293 -3.26 20.64 -9.61
CA TRP A 293 -3.45 19.25 -9.16
C TRP A 293 -2.53 18.30 -9.91
N ALA A 294 -1.63 17.64 -9.20
CA ALA A 294 -0.80 16.56 -9.72
C ALA A 294 -1.57 15.23 -9.72
N SER A 295 -2.61 15.17 -10.54
CA SER A 295 -3.61 14.08 -10.51
C SER A 295 -3.42 13.01 -11.60
N GLY A 296 -2.57 13.26 -12.61
CA GLY A 296 -2.46 12.44 -13.81
C GLY A 296 -3.64 12.54 -14.78
N LYS A 297 -4.65 13.38 -14.50
CA LYS A 297 -5.85 13.53 -15.35
C LYS A 297 -5.56 14.24 -16.68
N ASP A 298 -4.47 15.01 -16.76
CA ASP A 298 -4.06 15.81 -17.93
C ASP A 298 -5.18 16.74 -18.45
N GLN A 299 -5.68 17.62 -17.59
CA GLN A 299 -6.82 18.50 -17.88
C GLN A 299 -6.50 19.97 -17.62
N THR A 300 -6.97 20.86 -18.50
CA THR A 300 -6.74 22.31 -18.42
C THR A 300 -8.08 23.06 -18.40
N GLY A 301 -8.91 22.74 -17.40
CA GLY A 301 -10.27 23.25 -17.23
C GLY A 301 -10.36 24.40 -16.22
N PRO A 302 -11.46 24.50 -15.46
CA PRO A 302 -11.57 25.41 -14.31
C PRO A 302 -10.44 25.20 -13.29
N GLU A 303 -10.03 23.94 -13.14
CA GLU A 303 -8.86 23.51 -12.39
C GLU A 303 -7.78 22.96 -13.34
N LEU A 304 -6.51 23.13 -12.94
CA LEU A 304 -5.35 22.65 -13.69
C LEU A 304 -4.93 21.29 -13.14
N HIS A 305 -4.88 20.28 -14.01
CA HIS A 305 -4.47 18.92 -13.67
C HIS A 305 -3.28 18.50 -14.53
N THR A 306 -2.15 18.16 -13.92
CA THR A 306 -0.98 17.67 -14.64
C THR A 306 -1.22 16.28 -15.24
N SER A 307 -0.33 15.87 -16.15
CA SER A 307 -0.29 14.53 -16.73
C SER A 307 0.41 13.48 -15.86
N PHE A 308 0.85 13.86 -14.65
CA PHE A 308 1.57 13.01 -13.71
C PHE A 308 1.01 13.13 -12.29
N LYS A 309 1.43 12.22 -11.40
CA LYS A 309 1.20 12.26 -9.95
C LYS A 309 2.55 12.37 -9.25
N ILE A 310 2.53 12.72 -7.97
CA ILE A 310 3.76 12.91 -7.20
C ILE A 310 4.11 11.64 -6.43
N ASP A 311 5.34 11.16 -6.56
CA ASP A 311 5.84 10.07 -5.71
C ASP A 311 6.11 10.56 -4.28
N HIS A 312 5.32 10.03 -3.34
CA HIS A 312 5.44 10.34 -1.92
C HIS A 312 6.67 9.72 -1.23
N GLU A 313 7.38 8.79 -1.90
CA GLU A 313 8.68 8.28 -1.44
C GLU A 313 9.84 9.23 -1.80
N GLY A 314 9.55 10.28 -2.57
CA GLY A 314 10.42 11.41 -2.82
C GLY A 314 10.72 11.60 -4.30
N GLU A 315 10.49 12.82 -4.79
CA GLU A 315 10.76 13.22 -6.16
C GLU A 315 10.90 14.74 -6.27
N GLN A 316 11.30 15.20 -7.45
CA GLN A 316 11.49 16.62 -7.73
C GLN A 316 10.34 17.18 -8.56
N ILE A 317 9.98 18.43 -8.32
CA ILE A 317 9.05 19.19 -9.15
C ILE A 317 9.81 20.35 -9.79
N ILE A 318 9.66 20.49 -11.10
CA ILE A 318 10.44 21.40 -11.92
C ILE A 318 9.50 22.34 -12.66
N LEU A 319 9.68 23.64 -12.51
CA LEU A 319 9.02 24.68 -13.29
C LEU A 319 9.98 25.15 -14.39
N THR A 320 9.63 24.92 -15.66
CA THR A 320 10.48 25.23 -16.83
C THR A 320 9.91 26.38 -17.66
N HIS A 321 10.77 27.26 -18.12
CA HIS A 321 10.43 28.40 -18.96
C HIS A 321 9.91 27.97 -20.34
N ARG A 322 9.21 28.88 -21.01
CA ARG A 322 8.62 28.65 -22.34
C ARG A 322 9.65 28.41 -23.46
N ASP A 323 10.94 28.64 -23.20
CA ASP A 323 12.04 28.26 -24.09
C ASP A 323 12.35 26.76 -24.06
N ARG A 324 11.74 26.00 -23.13
CA ARG A 324 11.87 24.55 -22.96
C ARG A 324 13.22 24.08 -22.40
N GLU A 325 14.10 25.01 -22.03
CA GLU A 325 15.46 24.71 -21.59
C GLU A 325 15.78 25.32 -20.22
N THR A 326 15.27 26.53 -19.94
CA THR A 326 15.59 27.25 -18.70
C THR A 326 14.68 26.78 -17.56
N ILE A 327 15.27 26.18 -16.52
CA ILE A 327 14.56 25.92 -15.26
C ILE A 327 14.35 27.24 -14.53
N ILE A 328 13.08 27.55 -14.22
CA ILE A 328 12.67 28.73 -13.44
C ILE A 328 12.80 28.44 -11.96
N ASP A 329 12.25 27.31 -11.51
CA ASP A 329 12.33 26.86 -10.13
C ASP A 329 12.36 25.33 -10.05
N TYR A 330 12.87 24.86 -8.93
CA TYR A 330 13.05 23.46 -8.59
C TYR A 330 12.63 23.25 -7.13
N PHE A 331 11.93 22.15 -6.85
CA PHE A 331 11.47 21.81 -5.51
C PHE A 331 11.58 20.31 -5.29
N TYR A 332 12.43 19.87 -4.36
CA TYR A 332 12.52 18.46 -3.99
C TYR A 332 11.56 18.13 -2.85
N VAL A 333 10.63 17.21 -3.12
CA VAL A 333 9.73 16.65 -2.12
C VAL A 333 10.43 15.46 -1.47
N SER A 334 10.77 15.57 -0.19
CA SER A 334 11.30 14.43 0.57
C SER A 334 10.17 13.47 0.97
N PRO A 335 10.48 12.18 1.22
CA PRO A 335 9.48 11.20 1.62
C PRO A 335 8.57 11.72 2.74
N VAL A 336 7.25 11.57 2.56
CA VAL A 336 6.27 12.24 3.40
C VAL A 336 5.05 11.35 3.70
N LYS A 337 4.53 11.46 4.93
CA LYS A 337 3.28 10.80 5.33
C LYS A 337 2.08 11.54 4.74
N MET A 338 0.94 10.86 4.69
CA MET A 338 -0.30 11.43 4.19
C MET A 338 -0.72 12.71 4.94
N ASP A 339 -1.30 13.66 4.21
CA ASP A 339 -1.76 14.98 4.69
C ASP A 339 -0.63 15.84 5.31
N ILE A 340 0.62 15.64 4.88
CA ILE A 340 1.73 16.55 5.21
C ILE A 340 2.32 17.08 3.91
N SER A 341 2.36 18.40 3.77
CA SER A 341 2.99 19.11 2.65
C SER A 341 4.37 19.61 3.01
N TRP A 342 5.19 19.85 1.99
CA TRP A 342 6.43 20.61 2.08
C TRP A 342 6.22 21.98 1.46
N GLY A 343 6.67 23.06 2.09
CA GLY A 343 6.56 24.39 1.52
C GLY A 343 7.57 25.39 2.02
N ARG A 344 7.70 26.50 1.29
CA ARG A 344 8.63 27.61 1.58
C ARG A 344 8.07 28.51 2.68
N GLN A 345 8.87 28.80 3.70
CA GLN A 345 8.51 29.75 4.75
C GLN A 345 9.70 30.69 5.08
N PRO A 346 9.68 31.97 4.66
CA PRO A 346 8.52 32.67 4.11
C PRO A 346 8.18 32.27 2.67
N ASP A 347 6.98 32.61 2.19
CA ASP A 347 6.55 32.35 0.80
C ASP A 347 7.61 32.78 -0.21
N GLY A 348 7.96 31.89 -1.13
CA GLY A 348 9.03 32.09 -2.11
C GLY A 348 10.45 32.28 -1.56
N GLY A 349 10.66 32.02 -0.26
CA GLY A 349 11.96 32.03 0.40
C GLY A 349 12.76 30.72 0.20
N SER A 350 13.96 30.67 0.78
CA SER A 350 14.86 29.52 0.67
C SER A 350 14.64 28.43 1.72
N THR A 351 13.94 28.75 2.82
CA THR A 351 13.69 27.79 3.90
C THR A 351 12.49 26.92 3.56
N ILE A 352 12.69 25.61 3.52
CA ILE A 352 11.62 24.63 3.33
C ILE A 352 11.25 24.03 4.70
N VAL A 353 9.96 24.01 5.01
CA VAL A 353 9.39 23.39 6.20
C VAL A 353 8.28 22.42 5.80
N MET A 354 7.85 21.58 6.74
CA MET A 354 6.66 20.75 6.56
C MET A 354 5.44 21.46 7.14
N PHE A 355 4.26 21.20 6.59
CA PHE A 355 2.99 21.64 7.18
C PHE A 355 2.09 20.42 7.40
N GLY A 356 1.62 20.27 8.63
CA GLY A 356 0.61 19.25 8.93
C GLY A 356 -0.72 19.61 8.28
N ARG A 357 -1.65 18.66 8.24
CA ARG A 357 -2.97 18.80 7.61
C ARG A 357 -3.68 20.14 7.83
N ASN A 358 -3.67 20.63 9.07
CA ASN A 358 -4.40 21.86 9.45
C ASN A 358 -3.55 23.13 9.26
N GLN A 359 -2.28 22.98 8.92
CA GLN A 359 -1.32 24.05 8.69
C GLN A 359 -0.98 24.23 7.21
N ALA A 360 -1.25 23.22 6.36
CA ALA A 360 -1.12 23.34 4.91
C ALA A 360 -2.03 24.48 4.40
N SER A 361 -1.56 25.25 3.43
CA SER A 361 -2.19 26.52 3.03
C SER A 361 -2.47 26.62 1.53
N PRO A 362 -3.16 25.64 0.91
CA PRO A 362 -3.44 25.68 -0.52
C PRO A 362 -4.27 26.92 -0.89
N GLY A 363 -3.71 27.75 -1.78
CA GLY A 363 -4.24 29.02 -2.25
C GLY A 363 -3.96 30.22 -1.35
N GLU A 364 -3.20 30.07 -0.26
CA GLU A 364 -2.98 31.07 0.78
C GLU A 364 -1.51 31.12 1.23
N SER A 365 -1.15 32.09 2.07
CA SER A 365 0.24 32.28 2.52
C SER A 365 0.72 31.25 3.54
N ASN A 366 1.87 30.62 3.27
CA ASN A 366 2.58 29.71 4.19
C ASN A 366 3.08 30.44 5.45
N ASN A 367 3.18 31.77 5.42
CA ASN A 367 3.70 32.58 6.54
C ASN A 367 2.82 32.53 7.80
N THR A 368 1.58 32.05 7.67
CA THR A 368 0.61 31.98 8.77
C THR A 368 0.61 30.63 9.49
N GLY A 369 1.08 29.57 8.82
CA GLY A 369 1.16 28.22 9.35
C GLY A 369 2.36 28.01 10.26
N LEU A 370 2.24 27.16 11.27
CA LEU A 370 3.38 26.69 12.05
C LEU A 370 4.03 25.50 11.33
N ALA A 371 5.37 25.49 11.27
CA ALA A 371 6.10 24.34 10.75
C ALA A 371 5.79 23.08 11.56
N TYR A 372 5.43 22.02 10.85
CA TYR A 372 5.34 20.67 11.40
C TYR A 372 6.75 20.11 11.59
N LEU A 373 7.03 19.63 12.79
CA LEU A 373 8.27 18.96 13.12
C LEU A 373 8.04 17.45 13.11
N GLN A 374 8.87 16.72 12.35
CA GLN A 374 8.78 15.27 12.30
C GLN A 374 8.96 14.68 13.71
N PRO A 375 8.08 13.74 14.12
CA PRO A 375 8.24 13.05 15.38
C PRO A 375 9.58 12.31 15.49
N ASN A 376 10.24 12.42 16.65
CA ASN A 376 11.44 11.64 16.97
C ASN A 376 11.08 10.51 17.96
N PRO A 377 11.08 9.22 17.52
CA PRO A 377 10.78 8.09 18.39
C PRO A 377 11.72 7.95 19.59
N GLY A 378 12.95 8.48 19.51
CA GLY A 378 13.91 8.49 20.62
C GLY A 378 13.46 9.34 21.81
N LEU A 379 12.44 10.19 21.64
CA LEU A 379 11.86 11.03 22.69
C LEU A 379 10.64 10.38 23.36
N ASN A 380 10.21 9.19 22.92
CA ASN A 380 8.98 8.56 23.41
C ASN A 380 9.01 8.38 24.94
N PRO A 381 7.97 8.81 25.67
CA PRO A 381 7.89 8.57 27.11
C PRO A 381 7.66 7.08 27.39
N SER A 382 8.28 6.58 28.45
CA SER A 382 8.07 5.20 28.91
C SER A 382 6.91 5.14 29.91
N PHE A 383 6.02 4.17 29.75
CA PHE A 383 4.89 3.96 30.67
C PHE A 383 5.27 2.89 31.70
N SER A 384 4.94 3.10 32.99
CA SER A 384 5.23 2.10 34.03
C SER A 384 4.39 0.83 33.93
N HIS A 385 3.31 0.85 33.14
CA HIS A 385 2.41 -0.26 32.91
C HIS A 385 2.06 -0.32 31.42
N GLN A 386 1.87 -1.53 30.90
CA GLN A 386 1.39 -1.73 29.53
C GLN A 386 -0.14 -1.55 29.45
N GLY A 387 -0.68 -1.23 28.28
CA GLY A 387 -2.12 -1.31 28.04
C GLY A 387 -2.66 -2.72 28.31
N GLY A 388 -3.85 -2.82 28.90
CA GLY A 388 -4.45 -4.11 29.26
C GLY A 388 -5.36 -4.07 30.48
N PHE A 389 -5.52 -5.23 31.11
CA PHE A 389 -6.52 -5.49 32.15
C PHE A 389 -5.87 -5.68 33.52
N TYR A 390 -6.43 -5.03 34.54
CA TYR A 390 -5.87 -4.98 35.89
C TYR A 390 -6.96 -5.22 36.95
N GLU A 391 -6.65 -6.02 37.96
CA GLU A 391 -7.60 -6.34 39.04
C GLU A 391 -7.81 -5.19 40.03
N LYS A 392 -6.83 -4.28 40.12
CA LYS A 392 -6.78 -3.23 41.15
C LYS A 392 -6.34 -1.90 40.56
N PRO A 393 -6.80 -0.78 41.13
CA PRO A 393 -6.29 0.54 40.80
C PRO A 393 -4.78 0.65 41.03
N PHE A 394 -4.12 1.48 40.22
CA PHE A 394 -2.69 1.77 40.32
C PHE A 394 -2.38 3.20 39.88
N MET A 395 -1.19 3.68 40.22
CA MET A 395 -0.67 4.97 39.76
C MET A 395 0.20 4.72 38.52
N LEU A 396 -0.24 5.20 37.36
CA LEU A 396 0.52 5.18 36.13
C LEU A 396 1.53 6.33 36.15
N THR A 397 2.78 6.03 35.84
CA THR A 397 3.84 7.02 35.69
C THR A 397 4.32 7.02 34.24
N LEU A 398 4.58 8.22 33.74
CA LEU A 398 5.16 8.47 32.42
C LEU A 398 6.58 8.99 32.63
N ASP A 399 7.59 8.18 32.30
CA ASP A 399 8.99 8.56 32.46
C ASP A 399 9.45 9.31 31.20
N PRO A 400 9.77 10.62 31.28
CA PRO A 400 10.20 11.40 30.13
C PRO A 400 11.61 11.01 29.68
N ALA A 401 11.88 11.13 28.38
CA ALA A 401 13.26 11.14 27.90
C ALA A 401 14.00 12.38 28.46
N ALA A 402 15.32 12.29 28.64
CA ALA A 402 16.11 13.38 29.21
C ALA A 402 15.95 14.68 28.41
N GLY A 403 15.63 15.78 29.08
CA GLY A 403 15.46 17.09 28.45
C GLY A 403 14.12 17.30 27.74
N THR A 404 13.11 16.44 27.99
CA THR A 404 11.79 16.55 27.38
C THR A 404 10.69 16.88 28.39
N THR A 405 9.62 17.50 27.92
CA THR A 405 8.36 17.69 28.65
C THR A 405 7.28 16.77 28.07
N VAL A 406 6.60 16.01 28.92
CA VAL A 406 5.56 15.06 28.50
C VAL A 406 4.18 15.69 28.64
N TYR A 407 3.35 15.52 27.62
CA TYR A 407 1.94 15.89 27.60
C TYR A 407 1.08 14.66 27.34
N PHE A 408 -0.13 14.65 27.87
CA PHE A 408 -1.06 13.54 27.68
C PHE A 408 -2.52 13.99 27.53
N THR A 409 -3.35 13.10 26.99
CA THR A 409 -4.82 13.23 26.92
C THR A 409 -5.48 11.97 27.46
N LEU A 410 -6.73 12.10 27.91
CA LEU A 410 -7.52 10.99 28.49
C LEU A 410 -8.79 10.64 27.69
N ASP A 411 -8.95 11.27 26.53
CA ASP A 411 -10.20 11.23 25.75
C ASP A 411 -10.02 10.77 24.30
N GLY A 412 -8.81 10.31 23.98
CA GLY A 412 -8.41 9.84 22.66
C GLY A 412 -7.89 10.93 21.73
N SER A 413 -7.96 12.23 22.08
CA SER A 413 -7.38 13.29 21.25
C SER A 413 -5.85 13.25 21.22
N ILE A 414 -5.24 13.79 20.17
CA ILE A 414 -3.78 13.89 20.10
C ILE A 414 -3.29 14.90 21.16
N PRO A 415 -2.31 14.54 22.01
CA PRO A 415 -1.67 15.51 22.91
C PRO A 415 -0.92 16.55 22.07
N ASP A 416 -1.41 17.78 22.11
CA ASP A 416 -0.83 18.93 21.40
C ASP A 416 -1.08 20.19 22.25
N PRO A 417 -0.05 20.69 22.97
CA PRO A 417 -0.21 21.84 23.86
C PRO A 417 -0.42 23.17 23.11
N ILE A 418 -0.18 23.20 21.79
CA ILE A 418 -0.30 24.42 20.97
C ILE A 418 -1.69 24.45 20.33
N ASN A 419 -2.06 23.40 19.60
CA ASN A 419 -3.29 23.36 18.80
C ASN A 419 -4.49 22.78 19.56
N ASN A 420 -4.25 22.04 20.66
CA ASN A 420 -5.29 21.42 21.49
C ASN A 420 -5.07 21.65 23.00
N PRO A 421 -4.85 22.90 23.45
CA PRO A 421 -4.45 23.20 24.83
C PRO A 421 -5.53 22.87 25.87
N HIS A 422 -6.80 22.77 25.46
CA HIS A 422 -7.91 22.53 26.37
C HIS A 422 -8.12 21.06 26.73
N ARG A 423 -7.49 20.14 26.00
CA ARG A 423 -7.62 18.68 26.21
C ARG A 423 -6.27 18.03 26.50
N THR A 424 -5.19 18.80 26.36
CA THR A 424 -3.81 18.38 26.59
C THR A 424 -3.34 18.82 27.97
N TYR A 425 -2.83 17.87 28.74
CA TYR A 425 -2.32 18.09 30.10
C TYR A 425 -0.82 17.89 30.12
N GLU A 426 -0.08 18.81 30.74
CA GLU A 426 1.32 18.58 31.07
C GLU A 426 1.41 17.52 32.18
N TYR A 427 2.30 16.54 32.01
CA TYR A 427 2.52 15.49 32.98
C TYR A 427 3.43 16.01 34.11
N THR A 428 2.82 16.34 35.26
CA THR A 428 3.54 16.77 36.47
C THR A 428 3.51 15.73 37.59
N ASP A 429 2.51 14.85 37.59
CA ASP A 429 2.27 13.85 38.63
C ASP A 429 1.67 12.57 38.02
N SER A 430 1.80 11.45 38.74
CA SER A 430 1.25 10.16 38.33
C SER A 430 -0.27 10.20 38.09
N ILE A 431 -0.73 9.48 37.07
CA ILE A 431 -2.15 9.38 36.66
C ILE A 431 -2.78 8.20 37.41
N ILE A 432 -3.88 8.42 38.14
CA ILE A 432 -4.61 7.32 38.78
C ILE A 432 -5.43 6.55 37.75
N ILE A 433 -5.13 5.26 37.59
CA ILE A 433 -5.88 4.31 36.77
C ILE A 433 -6.71 3.44 37.71
N ARG A 434 -8.03 3.39 37.50
CA ARG A 434 -9.00 2.72 38.38
C ARG A 434 -10.23 2.27 37.61
N GLU A 435 -11.14 1.56 38.28
CA GLU A 435 -12.43 1.20 37.70
C GLU A 435 -13.20 2.49 37.37
N GLU A 436 -13.63 2.62 36.12
CA GLU A 436 -14.33 3.78 35.63
C GLU A 436 -15.64 3.36 34.96
N LYS A 437 -16.64 4.23 35.03
CA LYS A 437 -17.95 4.03 34.41
C LYS A 437 -18.37 5.25 33.63
N THR A 438 -19.06 5.03 32.51
CA THR A 438 -19.71 6.10 31.76
C THR A 438 -21.07 6.39 32.40
N PRO A 439 -21.32 7.62 32.87
CA PRO A 439 -22.58 7.95 33.54
C PRO A 439 -23.75 7.97 32.56
N VAL A 440 -24.95 7.76 33.09
CA VAL A 440 -26.21 7.96 32.36
C VAL A 440 -26.60 9.43 32.43
N VAL A 441 -27.05 10.00 31.30
CA VAL A 441 -27.63 11.35 31.24
C VAL A 441 -29.08 11.29 30.78
N GLU A 442 -29.84 12.35 31.05
CA GLU A 442 -31.26 12.43 30.69
C GLU A 442 -31.50 12.70 29.21
N MET A 443 -30.56 13.36 28.51
CA MET A 443 -30.68 13.74 27.09
C MET A 443 -29.37 13.58 26.33
N GLY A 444 -29.45 13.20 25.07
CA GLY A 444 -28.30 13.14 24.17
C GLY A 444 -27.83 14.52 23.73
N ILE A 445 -26.59 14.61 23.29
CA ILE A 445 -25.92 15.83 22.85
C ILE A 445 -25.90 15.85 21.30
N PRO A 446 -26.73 16.67 20.64
CA PRO A 446 -26.60 16.89 19.21
C PRO A 446 -25.32 17.67 18.90
N ILE A 447 -24.66 17.33 17.80
CA ILE A 447 -23.45 18.02 17.33
C ILE A 447 -23.81 18.93 16.14
N PHE A 448 -23.40 20.20 16.26
CA PHE A 448 -23.54 21.26 15.25
C PHE A 448 -22.15 21.81 14.88
N ALA A 449 -22.09 22.69 13.88
CA ALA A 449 -20.84 23.20 13.30
C ALA A 449 -19.84 23.81 14.31
N ASP A 450 -20.35 24.35 15.42
CA ASP A 450 -19.59 25.02 16.48
C ASP A 450 -19.41 24.16 17.75
N VAL A 451 -19.86 22.90 17.72
CA VAL A 451 -19.81 22.01 18.88
C VAL A 451 -18.64 21.04 18.77
N THR A 452 -17.61 21.23 19.61
CA THR A 452 -16.53 20.26 19.74
C THR A 452 -17.02 19.01 20.49
N PRO A 453 -16.85 17.79 19.94
CA PRO A 453 -17.18 16.55 20.64
C PRO A 453 -16.39 16.42 21.95
N LYS A 454 -17.07 16.02 23.03
CA LYS A 454 -16.46 15.79 24.35
C LYS A 454 -16.92 14.45 24.93
N PRO A 455 -16.07 13.77 25.72
CA PRO A 455 -16.51 12.61 26.46
C PRO A 455 -17.61 12.94 27.49
N PRO A 456 -18.49 11.97 27.77
CA PRO A 456 -18.52 10.66 27.13
C PRO A 456 -19.21 10.67 25.76
N LEU A 457 -18.61 9.98 24.80
CA LEU A 457 -19.04 9.85 23.41
C LEU A 457 -20.37 9.12 23.29
N THR A 458 -20.72 8.27 24.26
CA THR A 458 -22.03 7.61 24.33
C THR A 458 -23.21 8.55 24.55
N HIS A 459 -22.98 9.85 24.78
CA HIS A 459 -24.06 10.83 24.85
C HIS A 459 -24.30 11.52 23.51
N LEU A 460 -23.39 11.39 22.55
CA LEU A 460 -23.51 12.04 21.25
C LEU A 460 -24.65 11.42 20.43
N VAL A 461 -25.48 12.27 19.83
CA VAL A 461 -26.62 11.80 19.04
C VAL A 461 -26.14 11.28 17.69
N SER A 462 -26.07 9.96 17.54
CA SER A 462 -25.74 9.30 16.27
C SER A 462 -26.98 8.70 15.60
N SER A 463 -27.16 9.01 14.31
CA SER A 463 -28.16 8.49 13.35
C SER A 463 -29.66 8.56 13.72
N TYR A 464 -30.48 8.59 12.67
CA TYR A 464 -31.93 8.78 12.68
C TYR A 464 -32.70 7.51 13.12
N ASN A 465 -33.73 7.67 13.96
CA ASN A 465 -34.75 6.69 14.40
C ASN A 465 -34.38 5.47 15.28
N LYS A 466 -33.12 5.19 15.66
CA LYS A 466 -32.81 3.96 16.46
C LYS A 466 -31.71 4.07 17.54
N TRP A 467 -31.23 5.26 17.88
CA TRP A 467 -30.33 5.46 19.03
C TRP A 467 -31.12 5.66 20.33
N TYR A 468 -30.73 4.94 21.38
CA TYR A 468 -31.24 5.14 22.74
C TYR A 468 -30.07 5.40 23.69
N LEU A 469 -30.26 6.30 24.65
CA LEU A 469 -29.29 6.48 25.72
C LEU A 469 -29.20 5.18 26.54
N PRO A 470 -27.99 4.77 26.95
CA PRO A 470 -27.83 3.65 27.87
C PRO A 470 -28.68 3.88 29.13
N ARG A 471 -29.41 2.84 29.57
CA ARG A 471 -30.28 2.95 30.75
C ARG A 471 -29.51 2.81 32.07
N THR A 472 -28.29 2.29 32.00
CA THR A 472 -27.41 2.07 33.14
C THR A 472 -26.02 2.55 32.81
N GLU A 473 -25.22 2.81 33.84
CA GLU A 473 -23.80 3.09 33.67
C GLU A 473 -23.13 1.92 32.93
N GLN A 474 -22.21 2.25 32.03
CA GLN A 474 -21.44 1.27 31.27
C GLN A 474 -20.01 1.23 31.78
N PHE A 475 -19.39 0.06 31.80
CA PHE A 475 -17.97 -0.06 32.09
C PHE A 475 -17.15 0.69 31.03
N ARG A 476 -16.04 1.30 31.43
CA ARG A 476 -15.12 1.97 30.51
C ARG A 476 -13.68 1.74 30.93
N GLY A 477 -12.81 1.68 29.94
CA GLY A 477 -11.37 1.83 30.12
C GLY A 477 -10.96 3.30 30.23
N THR A 478 -9.72 3.49 30.65
CA THR A 478 -9.01 4.77 30.61
C THR A 478 -8.03 4.72 29.44
N VAL A 479 -8.24 5.56 28.43
CA VAL A 479 -7.26 5.75 27.36
C VAL A 479 -6.26 6.79 27.83
N VAL A 480 -4.98 6.53 27.64
CA VAL A 480 -3.91 7.52 27.85
C VAL A 480 -3.12 7.60 26.55
N ARG A 481 -3.14 8.78 25.92
CA ARG A 481 -2.22 9.11 24.82
C ARG A 481 -1.18 10.06 25.36
N ALA A 482 0.10 9.80 25.12
CA ALA A 482 1.19 10.66 25.58
C ALA A 482 2.15 11.01 24.45
N ARG A 483 2.73 12.20 24.54
CA ARG A 483 3.72 12.74 23.61
C ARG A 483 4.70 13.62 24.37
N ALA A 484 5.99 13.49 24.09
CA ALA A 484 7.03 14.34 24.66
C ALA A 484 7.45 15.43 23.66
N TYR A 485 8.01 16.54 24.14
CA TYR A 485 8.61 17.60 23.34
C TYR A 485 9.97 17.96 23.93
N ASP A 486 10.98 18.13 23.09
CA ASP A 486 12.29 18.63 23.51
C ASP A 486 12.34 20.16 23.58
N ALA A 487 13.53 20.72 23.85
CA ALA A 487 13.74 22.16 23.96
C ALA A 487 13.47 22.92 22.64
N ASP A 488 13.62 22.26 21.50
CA ASP A 488 13.39 22.80 20.16
C ASP A 488 11.93 22.53 19.69
N HIS A 489 11.09 22.03 20.60
CA HIS A 489 9.68 21.66 20.35
C HIS A 489 9.53 20.51 19.35
N VAL A 490 10.57 19.72 19.10
CA VAL A 490 10.46 18.49 18.31
C VAL A 490 9.65 17.49 19.12
N PRO A 491 8.52 17.00 18.57
CA PRO A 491 7.69 16.07 19.30
C PRO A 491 8.23 14.63 19.24
N SER A 492 7.82 13.79 20.19
CA SER A 492 7.91 12.33 20.07
C SER A 492 6.76 11.77 19.20
N GLU A 493 6.78 10.46 18.95
CA GLU A 493 5.58 9.76 18.47
C GLU A 493 4.48 9.80 19.55
N VAL A 494 3.22 9.64 19.14
CA VAL A 494 2.10 9.54 20.08
C VAL A 494 1.98 8.10 20.56
N ILE A 495 2.34 7.85 21.81
CA ILE A 495 2.17 6.54 22.44
C ILE A 495 0.77 6.44 23.03
N THR A 496 0.07 5.35 22.75
CA THR A 496 -1.33 5.15 23.15
C THR A 496 -1.46 3.83 23.90
N HIS A 497 -2.11 3.86 25.07
CA HIS A 497 -2.49 2.67 25.81
C HIS A 497 -3.91 2.80 26.36
N THR A 498 -4.66 1.70 26.30
CA THR A 498 -5.95 1.57 26.97
C THR A 498 -5.82 0.68 28.21
N TYR A 499 -6.33 1.16 29.35
CA TYR A 499 -6.31 0.45 30.62
C TYR A 499 -7.72 0.11 31.07
N PHE A 500 -7.96 -1.15 31.41
CA PHE A 500 -9.22 -1.64 31.96
C PHE A 500 -8.98 -2.11 33.39
N VAL A 501 -9.74 -1.59 34.35
CA VAL A 501 -9.62 -2.01 35.75
C VAL A 501 -10.96 -2.57 36.23
N ASP A 502 -10.98 -3.87 36.51
CA ASP A 502 -12.14 -4.61 37.03
C ASP A 502 -11.61 -5.72 37.95
N PRO A 503 -12.26 -6.04 39.07
CA PRO A 503 -11.82 -7.13 39.95
C PRO A 503 -11.66 -8.50 39.28
N GLN A 504 -12.29 -8.72 38.12
CA GLN A 504 -12.13 -9.93 37.30
C GLN A 504 -10.93 -9.86 36.33
N GLY A 505 -10.23 -8.73 36.25
CA GLY A 505 -9.14 -8.54 35.29
C GLY A 505 -9.61 -8.83 33.86
N PHE A 506 -8.85 -9.64 33.14
CA PHE A 506 -9.21 -10.04 31.77
C PHE A 506 -10.41 -11.00 31.73
N ASP A 507 -10.63 -11.81 32.78
CA ASP A 507 -11.74 -12.79 32.85
C ASP A 507 -13.13 -12.13 32.79
N ARG A 508 -13.18 -10.79 32.86
CA ARG A 508 -14.38 -10.00 32.55
C ARG A 508 -14.96 -10.33 31.18
N HIS A 509 -14.12 -10.54 30.17
CA HIS A 509 -14.54 -10.80 28.81
C HIS A 509 -14.15 -12.21 28.36
N SER A 510 -15.13 -12.93 27.85
CA SER A 510 -14.97 -14.25 27.23
C SER A 510 -14.61 -14.19 25.74
N LEU A 511 -14.76 -13.01 25.13
CA LEU A 511 -14.45 -12.72 23.74
C LEU A 511 -13.14 -11.93 23.64
N PRO A 512 -12.44 -11.95 22.48
CA PRO A 512 -11.36 -11.01 22.23
C PRO A 512 -11.86 -9.57 22.38
N VAL A 513 -10.97 -8.69 22.83
CA VAL A 513 -11.28 -7.27 23.06
C VAL A 513 -10.51 -6.43 22.06
N ILE A 514 -11.17 -5.45 21.45
CA ILE A 514 -10.56 -4.49 20.54
C ILE A 514 -10.82 -3.08 21.08
N SER A 515 -9.76 -2.34 21.40
CA SER A 515 -9.84 -0.92 21.71
C SER A 515 -9.45 -0.11 20.49
N ILE A 516 -10.32 0.80 20.08
CA ILE A 516 -10.05 1.79 19.04
C ILE A 516 -9.94 3.14 19.71
N THR A 517 -8.76 3.75 19.59
CA THR A 517 -8.51 5.12 20.04
C THR A 517 -8.37 6.03 18.82
N ALA A 518 -9.15 7.10 18.78
CA ALA A 518 -9.13 8.11 17.72
C ALA A 518 -9.30 9.50 18.32
N ASP A 519 -8.95 10.55 17.58
CA ASP A 519 -9.42 11.88 17.99
C ASP A 519 -10.95 11.94 17.90
N PRO A 520 -11.69 12.34 18.97
CA PRO A 520 -13.13 12.51 18.89
C PRO A 520 -13.62 13.38 17.73
N VAL A 521 -12.83 14.36 17.25
CA VAL A 521 -13.24 15.15 16.08
C VAL A 521 -13.24 14.32 14.80
N ASP A 522 -12.37 13.34 14.66
CA ASP A 522 -12.33 12.47 13.47
C ASP A 522 -13.55 11.57 13.37
N LEU A 523 -14.11 11.18 14.51
CA LEU A 523 -15.29 10.33 14.57
C LEU A 523 -16.57 11.15 14.66
N PHE A 524 -16.62 12.21 15.45
CA PHE A 524 -17.88 12.82 15.88
C PHE A 524 -18.01 14.32 15.58
N ASP A 525 -17.09 14.94 14.84
CA ASP A 525 -17.25 16.33 14.40
C ASP A 525 -18.43 16.52 13.42
N TYR A 526 -18.99 17.73 13.39
CA TYR A 526 -20.07 18.10 12.48
C TYR A 526 -19.65 18.05 11.01
N ASN A 527 -18.50 18.61 10.65
CA ASN A 527 -18.07 18.76 9.25
C ASN A 527 -17.48 17.45 8.70
N HIS A 528 -16.60 16.81 9.47
CA HIS A 528 -15.81 15.68 8.98
C HIS A 528 -15.86 14.44 9.87
N GLY A 529 -16.62 14.46 10.96
CA GLY A 529 -16.82 13.28 11.80
C GLY A 529 -17.57 12.18 11.04
N ILE A 530 -17.06 10.95 11.06
CA ILE A 530 -17.62 9.85 10.26
C ILE A 530 -18.79 9.11 10.92
N TYR A 531 -19.11 9.36 12.19
CA TYR A 531 -20.13 8.61 12.93
C TYR A 531 -21.50 9.27 12.95
N LEU A 532 -21.55 10.60 12.77
CA LEU A 532 -22.75 11.40 13.00
C LEU A 532 -23.47 11.77 11.70
N PRO A 533 -24.76 12.19 11.78
CA PRO A 533 -25.43 12.81 10.65
C PRO A 533 -24.67 14.02 10.11
N GLY A 534 -24.19 14.89 11.01
CA GLY A 534 -23.28 16.00 10.69
C GLY A 534 -23.77 16.91 9.58
N ARG A 535 -22.82 17.57 8.92
CA ARG A 535 -23.00 18.49 7.80
C ARG A 535 -23.77 17.86 6.66
N GLY A 536 -23.41 16.61 6.30
CA GLY A 536 -24.05 15.88 5.21
C GLY A 536 -25.56 15.80 5.35
N PHE A 537 -26.05 15.52 6.56
CA PHE A 537 -27.50 15.53 6.84
C PHE A 537 -28.09 16.93 6.89
N HIS A 538 -27.50 17.84 7.68
CA HIS A 538 -28.10 19.15 7.95
C HIS A 538 -28.13 20.08 6.73
N GLU A 539 -27.18 19.95 5.81
CA GLU A 539 -27.11 20.71 4.56
C GLU A 539 -27.73 19.96 3.36
N ASN A 540 -28.25 18.74 3.57
CA ASN A 540 -28.80 17.86 2.52
C ASN A 540 -27.80 17.63 1.36
N LEU A 541 -26.54 17.32 1.69
CA LEU A 541 -25.50 17.11 0.69
C LEU A 541 -25.79 15.84 -0.14
N PRO A 542 -25.60 15.87 -1.47
CA PRO A 542 -25.96 14.74 -2.34
C PRO A 542 -25.30 13.42 -1.96
N TRP A 543 -24.00 13.42 -1.63
CA TRP A 543 -23.25 12.22 -1.22
C TRP A 543 -23.70 11.66 0.14
N ALA A 544 -24.39 12.46 0.95
CA ALA A 544 -24.86 12.07 2.27
C ALA A 544 -26.26 11.45 2.22
N TYR A 545 -27.00 11.64 1.11
CA TYR A 545 -28.37 11.16 0.98
C TYR A 545 -28.41 9.64 0.82
N HIS A 546 -29.25 9.01 1.64
CA HIS A 546 -29.61 7.61 1.48
C HIS A 546 -31.02 7.38 2.02
N HIS A 547 -31.79 6.52 1.34
CA HIS A 547 -33.18 6.20 1.70
C HIS A 547 -33.36 5.59 3.11
N TRP A 548 -32.27 5.16 3.75
CA TRP A 548 -32.28 4.48 5.05
C TRP A 548 -31.72 5.34 6.19
N GLY A 549 -31.31 6.58 5.88
CA GLY A 549 -30.74 7.55 6.80
C GLY A 549 -29.66 8.35 6.09
N SER A 550 -29.57 9.65 6.33
CA SER A 550 -28.60 10.51 5.66
C SER A 550 -27.58 11.08 6.65
N GLY A 551 -26.34 11.27 6.22
CA GLY A 551 -25.31 11.83 7.08
C GLY A 551 -23.87 11.65 6.63
N ASN A 552 -22.94 12.26 7.37
CA ASN A 552 -21.51 12.13 7.16
C ASN A 552 -21.04 10.67 7.11
N PHE A 553 -21.70 9.81 7.88
CA PHE A 553 -21.44 8.38 7.84
C PHE A 553 -21.65 7.75 6.46
N HIS A 554 -22.21 8.41 5.44
CA HIS A 554 -22.29 7.92 4.05
C HIS A 554 -21.09 8.28 3.17
N GLY A 555 -20.19 9.15 3.63
CA GLY A 555 -18.99 9.50 2.86
C GLY A 555 -18.13 8.29 2.48
N ARG A 556 -17.50 8.34 1.30
CA ARG A 556 -16.84 7.20 0.64
C ARG A 556 -15.38 7.51 0.28
N GLY A 557 -14.61 6.51 -0.10
CA GLY A 557 -13.21 6.71 -0.55
C GLY A 557 -12.23 6.98 0.59
N ARG A 558 -11.01 7.36 0.23
CA ARG A 558 -9.87 7.55 1.15
C ARG A 558 -10.04 8.80 2.03
N HIS A 559 -10.64 9.87 1.50
CA HIS A 559 -10.85 11.11 2.25
C HIS A 559 -11.85 10.98 3.43
N TRP A 560 -12.65 9.91 3.46
CA TRP A 560 -13.50 9.54 4.59
C TRP A 560 -12.85 8.54 5.57
N GLU A 561 -11.57 8.23 5.40
CA GLU A 561 -10.76 7.46 6.34
C GLU A 561 -10.22 8.33 7.48
N ARG A 562 -10.17 7.76 8.68
CA ARG A 562 -9.72 8.47 9.89
C ARG A 562 -8.58 7.73 10.56
N PRO A 563 -7.55 8.45 11.04
CA PRO A 563 -6.46 7.82 11.78
C PRO A 563 -6.97 7.29 13.13
N ILE A 564 -6.54 6.09 13.47
CA ILE A 564 -6.80 5.46 14.76
C ILE A 564 -5.52 4.78 15.28
N HIS A 565 -5.51 4.49 16.57
CA HIS A 565 -4.69 3.46 17.17
C HIS A 565 -5.59 2.30 17.56
N ILE A 566 -5.21 1.07 17.20
CA ILE A 566 -5.95 -0.14 17.55
C ILE A 566 -5.11 -1.04 18.45
N GLU A 567 -5.72 -1.49 19.54
CA GLU A 567 -5.20 -2.54 20.41
C GLU A 567 -6.16 -3.75 20.36
N PHE A 568 -5.65 -4.95 20.12
CA PHE A 568 -6.42 -6.21 20.07
C PHE A 568 -5.86 -7.17 21.12
N TRP A 569 -6.70 -7.65 22.03
CA TRP A 569 -6.36 -8.70 22.99
C TRP A 569 -7.12 -9.99 22.71
N GLU A 570 -6.41 -11.11 22.79
CA GLU A 570 -6.97 -12.46 22.77
C GLU A 570 -7.68 -12.79 24.10
N PRO A 571 -8.60 -13.78 24.14
CA PRO A 571 -9.34 -14.16 25.35
C PRO A 571 -8.50 -14.54 26.57
N ASP A 572 -7.21 -14.82 26.39
CA ASP A 572 -6.27 -15.13 27.47
C ASP A 572 -5.55 -13.90 28.03
N GLY A 573 -5.84 -12.71 27.50
CA GLY A 573 -5.22 -11.44 27.88
C GLY A 573 -3.99 -11.05 27.07
N THR A 574 -3.56 -11.88 26.11
CA THR A 574 -2.42 -11.56 25.25
C THR A 574 -2.75 -10.40 24.31
N LEU A 575 -1.94 -9.34 24.33
CA LEU A 575 -2.01 -8.25 23.36
C LEU A 575 -1.43 -8.74 22.02
N ALA A 576 -2.30 -8.96 21.03
CA ALA A 576 -1.95 -9.50 19.72
C ALA A 576 -1.59 -8.41 18.71
N ILE A 577 -2.32 -7.29 18.71
CA ILE A 577 -2.08 -6.16 17.80
C ILE A 577 -2.05 -4.87 18.62
N ALA A 578 -1.05 -4.03 18.38
CA ALA A 578 -1.00 -2.63 18.80
C ALA A 578 -0.38 -1.83 17.64
N GLN A 579 -1.20 -1.07 16.91
CA GLN A 579 -0.81 -0.49 15.63
C GLN A 579 -1.63 0.77 15.31
N ASN A 580 -1.01 1.74 14.64
CA ASN A 580 -1.75 2.83 14.03
C ASN A 580 -2.40 2.36 12.71
N ALA A 581 -3.61 2.81 12.45
CA ALA A 581 -4.42 2.29 11.34
C ALA A 581 -5.42 3.33 10.83
N GLY A 582 -6.05 3.03 9.70
CA GLY A 582 -7.20 3.75 9.20
C GLY A 582 -8.51 3.11 9.64
N VAL A 583 -9.54 3.93 9.86
CA VAL A 583 -10.93 3.48 10.04
C VAL A 583 -11.89 4.16 9.07
N ARG A 584 -12.84 3.39 8.54
CA ARG A 584 -13.99 3.89 7.78
C ARG A 584 -15.29 3.26 8.24
N ILE A 585 -16.40 3.97 8.03
CA ILE A 585 -17.72 3.35 8.16
C ILE A 585 -17.91 2.33 7.02
N HIS A 586 -18.37 1.14 7.38
CA HIS A 586 -18.61 0.02 6.47
C HIS A 586 -20.10 -0.26 6.28
N GLY A 587 -20.43 -0.84 5.12
CA GLY A 587 -21.79 -1.22 4.71
C GLY A 587 -22.44 -0.15 3.85
N ASP A 588 -23.76 -0.25 3.72
CA ASP A 588 -24.59 0.69 2.97
C ASP A 588 -25.81 1.16 3.78
N ALA A 589 -26.87 0.35 3.88
CA ALA A 589 -28.02 0.62 4.75
C ALA A 589 -27.64 0.71 6.24
N SER A 590 -26.80 -0.22 6.70
CA SER A 590 -26.41 -0.35 8.10
C SER A 590 -25.59 0.84 8.61
N ARG A 591 -25.10 1.70 7.71
CA ARG A 591 -24.38 2.93 8.08
C ARG A 591 -25.28 3.89 8.85
N ALA A 592 -26.59 3.79 8.70
CA ALA A 592 -27.55 4.57 9.48
C ALA A 592 -27.86 3.98 10.87
N TYR A 593 -27.26 2.87 11.30
CA TYR A 593 -27.49 2.34 12.66
C TYR A 593 -26.61 3.01 13.69
N ALA A 594 -27.11 3.11 14.93
CA ALA A 594 -26.42 3.75 16.04
C ALA A 594 -25.03 3.16 16.29
N GLN A 595 -24.94 1.83 16.39
CA GLN A 595 -23.67 1.10 16.32
C GLN A 595 -23.29 0.93 14.86
N LYS A 596 -22.23 1.60 14.40
CA LYS A 596 -21.76 1.50 13.01
C LYS A 596 -20.89 0.26 12.81
N SER A 597 -20.91 -0.30 11.60
CA SER A 597 -19.86 -1.23 11.18
C SER A 597 -18.60 -0.44 10.83
N LEU A 598 -17.43 -0.94 11.20
CA LEU A 598 -16.14 -0.28 11.00
C LEU A 598 -15.24 -1.14 10.13
N ARG A 599 -14.65 -0.56 9.08
CA ARG A 599 -13.55 -1.16 8.32
C ARG A 599 -12.25 -0.66 8.94
N ILE A 600 -11.41 -1.58 9.41
CA ILE A 600 -10.08 -1.30 9.98
C ILE A 600 -9.05 -1.63 8.92
N ILE A 601 -8.12 -0.73 8.66
CA ILE A 601 -7.24 -0.75 7.48
C ILE A 601 -5.80 -0.53 7.93
N ALA A 602 -4.91 -1.45 7.60
CA ALA A 602 -3.48 -1.25 7.76
C ALA A 602 -2.92 -0.51 6.55
N SER A 603 -2.13 0.53 6.79
CA SER A 603 -1.53 1.34 5.73
C SER A 603 -0.24 1.97 6.21
N SER A 604 0.73 2.08 5.29
CA SER A 604 1.93 2.89 5.47
C SER A 604 1.63 4.38 5.69
N ASP A 605 0.39 4.82 5.41
CA ASP A 605 -0.11 6.16 5.77
C ASP A 605 -0.04 6.43 7.29
N TYR A 606 -0.22 5.39 8.11
CA TYR A 606 -0.46 5.53 9.55
C TYR A 606 0.61 4.88 10.42
N ASP A 607 1.24 3.80 9.93
CA ASP A 607 2.23 3.03 10.66
C ASP A 607 3.34 2.55 9.70
N GLN A 608 4.48 2.09 10.23
CA GLN A 608 5.54 1.50 9.40
C GLN A 608 5.09 0.18 8.76
N ARG A 609 4.16 -0.53 9.40
CA ARG A 609 3.57 -1.77 8.90
C ARG A 609 2.28 -1.48 8.15
N ASP A 610 2.16 -2.04 6.96
CA ASP A 610 1.00 -1.86 6.09
C ASP A 610 0.04 -3.06 6.09
N VAL A 611 0.25 -4.03 7.00
CA VAL A 611 -0.61 -5.19 7.28
C VAL A 611 -0.79 -5.37 8.80
N PHE A 612 -1.87 -6.03 9.20
CA PHE A 612 -2.00 -6.63 10.53
C PHE A 612 -1.50 -8.08 10.48
N GLU A 613 -0.51 -8.40 11.29
CA GLU A 613 0.07 -9.75 11.40
C GLU A 613 -0.40 -10.43 12.68
N HIS A 614 -1.43 -11.29 12.58
CA HIS A 614 -1.96 -12.10 13.67
C HIS A 614 -2.98 -13.13 13.16
N GLU A 615 -3.14 -14.28 13.84
CA GLU A 615 -4.23 -15.22 13.55
C GLU A 615 -5.59 -14.68 14.06
N ILE A 616 -6.15 -13.68 13.38
CA ILE A 616 -7.47 -13.11 13.72
C ILE A 616 -8.56 -14.19 13.79
N PHE A 617 -8.49 -15.19 12.91
CA PHE A 617 -9.35 -16.37 12.89
C PHE A 617 -8.54 -17.64 13.18
N PRO A 618 -8.41 -18.06 14.45
CA PRO A 618 -7.57 -19.19 14.84
C PRO A 618 -7.90 -20.47 14.06
N GLY A 619 -6.86 -21.15 13.56
CA GLY A 619 -6.98 -22.38 12.80
C GLY A 619 -7.34 -22.20 11.31
N ARG A 620 -7.47 -20.96 10.83
CA ARG A 620 -7.51 -20.67 9.39
C ARG A 620 -6.12 -20.86 8.79
N THR A 621 -6.07 -21.48 7.62
CA THR A 621 -4.83 -21.66 6.86
C THR A 621 -4.92 -21.04 5.47
N VAL A 622 -3.77 -20.75 4.87
CA VAL A 622 -3.65 -20.35 3.47
C VAL A 622 -3.85 -21.59 2.59
N PRO A 623 -4.85 -21.61 1.69
CA PRO A 623 -5.18 -22.79 0.88
C PRO A 623 -4.02 -23.44 0.11
N SER A 624 -3.08 -22.64 -0.38
CA SER A 624 -1.97 -23.11 -1.22
C SER A 624 -0.81 -23.74 -0.42
N THR A 625 -0.58 -23.29 0.81
CA THR A 625 0.57 -23.71 1.62
C THR A 625 0.18 -24.54 2.85
N GLY A 626 -1.05 -24.38 3.34
CA GLY A 626 -1.49 -24.95 4.61
C GLY A 626 -0.98 -24.23 5.86
N GLU A 627 -0.17 -23.17 5.69
CA GLU A 627 0.36 -22.36 6.80
C GLU A 627 -0.75 -21.52 7.47
N PRO A 628 -0.60 -21.14 8.75
CA PRO A 628 -1.55 -20.25 9.43
C PRO A 628 -1.76 -18.93 8.66
N TYR A 629 -3.00 -18.47 8.58
CA TYR A 629 -3.33 -17.21 7.93
C TYR A 629 -3.17 -16.04 8.91
N THR A 630 -2.10 -15.25 8.75
CA THR A 630 -1.75 -14.15 9.67
C THR A 630 -1.84 -12.76 9.07
N ASN A 631 -1.81 -12.59 7.74
CA ASN A 631 -1.69 -11.26 7.10
C ASN A 631 -3.04 -10.69 6.66
N TYR A 632 -3.40 -9.52 7.19
CA TYR A 632 -4.64 -8.82 6.85
C TYR A 632 -4.37 -7.36 6.49
N LYS A 633 -4.68 -6.97 5.25
CA LYS A 633 -4.67 -5.54 4.84
C LYS A 633 -5.82 -4.77 5.50
N ALA A 634 -6.96 -5.42 5.66
CA ALA A 634 -8.12 -4.88 6.33
C ALA A 634 -9.02 -5.99 6.90
N PHE A 635 -9.79 -5.64 7.92
CA PHE A 635 -10.90 -6.46 8.41
C PHE A 635 -12.08 -5.56 8.78
N VAL A 636 -13.27 -6.15 8.92
CA VAL A 636 -14.49 -5.42 9.25
C VAL A 636 -14.98 -5.82 10.63
N LEU A 637 -15.22 -4.85 11.49
CA LEU A 637 -16.03 -4.96 12.70
C LEU A 637 -17.48 -4.68 12.32
N ARG A 638 -18.23 -5.72 11.95
CA ARG A 638 -19.62 -5.60 11.49
C ARG A 638 -20.57 -5.57 12.69
N ASN A 639 -21.54 -4.67 12.72
CA ASN A 639 -22.56 -4.59 13.77
C ASN A 639 -23.63 -5.70 13.68
N GLY A 640 -23.56 -6.60 12.69
CA GLY A 640 -24.57 -7.62 12.42
C GLY A 640 -25.59 -7.27 11.32
N GLY A 641 -25.46 -6.10 10.68
CA GLY A 641 -26.29 -5.70 9.53
C GLY A 641 -27.79 -5.73 9.86
N ASN A 642 -28.62 -6.26 8.96
CA ASN A 642 -30.07 -6.39 9.16
C ASN A 642 -30.45 -7.27 10.37
N THR A 643 -29.49 -8.01 10.95
CA THR A 643 -29.72 -8.83 12.14
C THR A 643 -29.29 -8.18 13.44
N TRP A 644 -28.81 -6.92 13.42
CA TRP A 644 -28.40 -6.15 14.60
C TRP A 644 -29.52 -6.07 15.65
N GLU A 645 -30.77 -5.92 15.22
CA GLU A 645 -31.91 -5.87 16.14
C GLU A 645 -32.34 -7.23 16.69
N ASN A 646 -31.83 -8.35 16.14
CA ASN A 646 -32.38 -9.68 16.35
C ASN A 646 -31.39 -10.71 16.92
N THR A 647 -30.43 -11.19 16.12
CA THR A 647 -29.56 -12.30 16.51
C THR A 647 -28.08 -11.95 16.46
N MET A 648 -27.67 -11.07 15.54
CA MET A 648 -26.28 -10.76 15.18
C MET A 648 -25.44 -11.95 14.71
N LEU A 649 -26.03 -13.15 14.59
CA LEU A 649 -25.31 -14.41 14.38
C LEU A 649 -25.45 -14.99 12.98
N LYS A 650 -26.57 -14.70 12.31
CA LYS A 650 -27.01 -15.43 11.11
C LYS A 650 -25.96 -15.48 10.00
N ASP A 651 -25.37 -14.33 9.70
CA ASP A 651 -24.35 -14.17 8.66
C ASP A 651 -23.09 -15.01 8.99
N GLY A 652 -22.72 -15.06 10.28
CA GLY A 652 -21.57 -15.83 10.77
C GLY A 652 -21.82 -17.33 10.83
N LEU A 653 -23.02 -17.72 11.24
CA LEU A 653 -23.48 -19.11 11.22
C LEU A 653 -23.37 -19.69 9.81
N ILE A 654 -23.93 -19.00 8.82
CA ILE A 654 -23.96 -19.53 7.45
C ILE A 654 -22.56 -19.52 6.84
N ALA A 655 -21.79 -18.45 7.02
CA ALA A 655 -20.44 -18.37 6.47
C ALA A 655 -19.52 -19.49 7.01
N ASN A 656 -19.55 -19.78 8.32
CA ASN A 656 -18.75 -20.84 8.93
C ASN A 656 -19.13 -22.24 8.44
N LEU A 657 -20.40 -22.48 8.12
CA LEU A 657 -20.84 -23.76 7.57
C LEU A 657 -20.25 -24.04 6.18
N LEU A 658 -19.77 -23.02 5.47
CA LEU A 658 -19.40 -23.12 4.05
C LEU A 658 -17.88 -23.26 3.81
N HIS A 659 -17.05 -23.23 4.85
CA HIS A 659 -15.57 -23.28 4.71
C HIS A 659 -15.03 -24.55 4.03
N HIS A 660 -15.82 -25.64 4.00
CA HIS A 660 -15.47 -26.91 3.34
C HIS A 660 -15.89 -26.97 1.86
N THR A 661 -16.58 -25.94 1.35
CA THR A 661 -17.07 -25.87 -0.04
C THR A 661 -16.03 -25.22 -0.96
N LYS A 662 -16.27 -25.19 -2.28
CA LYS A 662 -15.38 -24.44 -3.21
C LYS A 662 -15.66 -22.93 -3.24
N LEU A 663 -16.64 -22.46 -2.47
CA LEU A 663 -16.95 -21.05 -2.39
C LEU A 663 -15.82 -20.29 -1.73
N VAL A 664 -15.58 -19.05 -2.17
CA VAL A 664 -14.65 -18.17 -1.47
C VAL A 664 -15.18 -17.96 -0.04
N PRO A 665 -14.44 -18.39 0.99
CA PRO A 665 -14.97 -18.39 2.34
C PRO A 665 -15.03 -16.97 2.91
N MET A 666 -15.87 -16.79 3.92
CA MET A 666 -15.84 -15.60 4.77
C MET A 666 -15.77 -16.09 6.20
N TYR A 667 -14.85 -15.50 6.99
CA TYR A 667 -14.66 -15.88 8.38
C TYR A 667 -15.44 -14.98 9.33
N PHE A 668 -15.71 -15.52 10.51
CA PHE A 668 -16.51 -14.91 11.56
C PHE A 668 -15.88 -15.10 12.92
N ARG A 669 -15.74 -14.00 13.68
CA ARG A 669 -15.39 -14.06 15.09
C ARG A 669 -16.02 -12.89 15.85
N PRO A 670 -16.82 -13.12 16.90
CA PRO A 670 -17.34 -12.01 17.71
C PRO A 670 -16.24 -11.44 18.61
N ALA A 671 -16.26 -10.12 18.84
CA ALA A 671 -15.34 -9.39 19.70
C ALA A 671 -16.06 -8.28 20.45
N VAL A 672 -15.56 -7.94 21.65
CA VAL A 672 -16.00 -6.74 22.38
C VAL A 672 -15.19 -5.56 21.89
N VAL A 673 -15.86 -4.48 21.49
CA VAL A 673 -15.21 -3.25 21.01
C VAL A 673 -15.34 -2.14 22.04
N TYR A 674 -14.24 -1.42 22.26
CA TYR A 674 -14.20 -0.15 22.97
C TYR A 674 -13.83 0.97 21.99
N LEU A 675 -14.44 2.14 22.17
CA LEU A 675 -14.14 3.33 21.37
C LEU A 675 -13.76 4.48 22.32
N ASN A 676 -12.51 4.93 22.26
CA ASN A 676 -11.89 5.85 23.22
C ASN A 676 -12.14 5.46 24.68
N GLY A 677 -12.02 4.16 24.97
CA GLY A 677 -12.22 3.58 26.30
C GLY A 677 -13.69 3.33 26.66
N GLU A 678 -14.67 3.83 25.94
CA GLU A 678 -16.08 3.52 26.23
C GLU A 678 -16.50 2.18 25.63
N TYR A 679 -17.17 1.34 26.42
CA TYR A 679 -17.73 0.09 25.92
C TYR A 679 -18.65 0.39 24.75
N TRP A 680 -18.35 -0.17 23.58
CA TRP A 680 -19.10 0.05 22.34
C TRP A 680 -19.93 -1.17 21.92
N GLY A 681 -19.77 -2.29 22.62
CA GLY A 681 -20.56 -3.50 22.42
C GLY A 681 -19.86 -4.57 21.57
N ILE A 682 -20.55 -5.70 21.43
CA ILE A 682 -20.15 -6.77 20.52
C ILE A 682 -20.19 -6.29 19.06
N HIS A 683 -19.09 -6.52 18.34
CA HIS A 683 -19.02 -6.51 16.89
C HIS A 683 -18.56 -7.86 16.36
N ASN A 684 -18.85 -8.11 15.10
CA ASN A 684 -18.52 -9.31 14.37
C ASN A 684 -17.28 -9.02 13.50
N ILE A 685 -16.12 -9.57 13.85
CA ILE A 685 -14.94 -9.53 12.99
C ILE A 685 -15.22 -10.36 11.73
N ARG A 686 -14.95 -9.77 10.56
CA ARG A 686 -15.12 -10.34 9.22
C ARG A 686 -13.91 -10.06 8.35
N ASP A 687 -13.69 -10.94 7.39
CA ASP A 687 -12.86 -10.62 6.23
C ASP A 687 -13.40 -9.40 5.50
N ARG A 688 -12.48 -8.58 4.99
CA ARG A 688 -12.78 -7.67 3.89
C ARG A 688 -12.43 -8.40 2.59
N GLN A 689 -13.42 -9.01 1.93
CA GLN A 689 -13.25 -9.66 0.63
C GLN A 689 -13.04 -8.61 -0.49
N ASP A 690 -11.81 -8.13 -0.62
CA ASP A 690 -11.31 -7.28 -1.69
C ASP A 690 -10.11 -7.95 -2.40
N GLU A 691 -9.43 -7.22 -3.28
CA GLU A 691 -8.25 -7.68 -4.01
C GLU A 691 -7.13 -8.15 -3.09
N TRP A 692 -6.94 -7.49 -1.94
CA TRP A 692 -5.93 -7.88 -0.96
C TRP A 692 -6.31 -9.16 -0.24
N TYR A 693 -7.59 -9.37 0.08
CA TYR A 693 -8.02 -10.67 0.61
C TYR A 693 -7.73 -11.81 -0.37
N LEU A 694 -7.98 -11.59 -1.66
CA LEU A 694 -7.70 -12.60 -2.70
C LEU A 694 -6.20 -12.83 -2.87
N HIS A 695 -5.38 -11.77 -2.83
CA HIS A 695 -3.92 -11.86 -2.81
C HIS A 695 -3.42 -12.74 -1.67
N HIS A 696 -3.81 -12.44 -0.43
CA HIS A 696 -3.35 -13.20 0.74
C HIS A 696 -3.93 -14.61 0.82
N THR A 697 -5.10 -14.86 0.22
CA THR A 697 -5.73 -16.19 0.23
C THR A 697 -5.22 -17.10 -0.89
N TYR A 698 -5.01 -16.57 -2.09
CA TYR A 698 -4.68 -17.38 -3.28
C TYR A 698 -3.31 -17.06 -3.89
N GLY A 699 -2.58 -16.07 -3.39
CA GLY A 699 -1.28 -15.64 -3.92
C GLY A 699 -1.37 -14.97 -5.29
N VAL A 700 -2.52 -14.37 -5.62
CA VAL A 700 -2.74 -13.69 -6.91
C VAL A 700 -2.28 -12.23 -6.85
N ASP A 701 -1.89 -11.66 -7.98
CA ASP A 701 -1.55 -10.23 -8.07
C ASP A 701 -2.83 -9.37 -7.89
N PRO A 702 -2.91 -8.51 -6.84
CA PRO A 702 -4.09 -7.69 -6.59
C PRO A 702 -4.42 -6.73 -7.74
N ASP A 703 -3.44 -6.28 -8.52
CA ASP A 703 -3.65 -5.37 -9.67
C ASP A 703 -4.30 -6.09 -10.87
N GLN A 704 -4.28 -7.42 -10.87
CA GLN A 704 -4.91 -8.27 -11.89
C GLN A 704 -6.29 -8.78 -11.48
N VAL A 705 -6.75 -8.47 -10.27
CA VAL A 705 -8.03 -8.96 -9.75
C VAL A 705 -9.18 -8.11 -10.29
N GLU A 706 -10.15 -8.79 -10.93
CA GLU A 706 -11.44 -8.19 -11.33
C GLU A 706 -12.51 -8.70 -10.36
N ILE A 707 -13.15 -7.80 -9.60
CA ILE A 707 -14.30 -8.11 -8.73
C ILE A 707 -15.55 -7.44 -9.30
N VAL A 708 -16.62 -8.21 -9.44
CA VAL A 708 -17.95 -7.71 -9.77
C VAL A 708 -18.84 -7.89 -8.55
N GLU A 709 -19.54 -6.83 -8.16
CA GLU A 709 -20.49 -6.80 -7.03
C GLU A 709 -21.85 -6.26 -7.47
N ASP A 710 -22.90 -6.74 -6.81
CA ASP A 710 -24.31 -6.39 -6.97
C ASP A 710 -24.82 -6.55 -8.41
N ASN A 711 -25.57 -5.54 -8.85
CA ASN A 711 -26.13 -5.45 -10.16
C ASN A 711 -25.02 -5.01 -11.11
N VAL A 712 -24.54 -5.97 -11.90
CA VAL A 712 -23.65 -5.77 -13.07
C VAL A 712 -24.13 -4.62 -13.98
N PHE A 713 -25.39 -4.21 -13.85
CA PHE A 713 -26.04 -3.21 -14.68
C PHE A 713 -26.37 -1.86 -14.05
N VAL A 714 -26.39 -1.63 -12.72
CA VAL A 714 -27.07 -0.40 -12.22
C VAL A 714 -26.46 0.39 -11.05
N ASN A 715 -25.67 -0.11 -10.09
CA ASN A 715 -25.34 0.73 -8.92
C ASN A 715 -23.87 1.14 -8.72
N GLU A 716 -23.75 2.46 -8.54
CA GLU A 716 -22.68 3.38 -8.13
C GLU A 716 -21.38 3.40 -8.95
N GLY A 717 -21.32 4.39 -9.84
CA GLY A 717 -20.23 4.68 -10.76
C GLY A 717 -20.68 4.45 -12.20
N ASN A 718 -20.98 5.53 -12.92
CA ASN A 718 -21.24 5.50 -14.36
C ASN A 718 -20.07 4.83 -15.08
N ALA A 719 -20.20 3.55 -15.37
CA ALA A 719 -19.29 2.85 -16.26
C ALA A 719 -20.10 2.47 -17.53
N PRO A 720 -19.93 3.23 -18.63
CA PRO A 720 -20.69 2.99 -19.84
C PRO A 720 -20.39 1.59 -20.45
N LEU A 721 -21.15 1.19 -21.48
CA LEU A 721 -21.03 -0.12 -22.16
C LEU A 721 -19.63 -0.45 -22.74
N ASN A 722 -18.70 0.48 -22.65
CA ASN A 722 -17.31 0.46 -23.09
C ASN A 722 -16.29 0.41 -21.93
N ASP A 723 -16.74 0.30 -20.67
CA ASP A 723 -15.84 0.06 -19.54
C ASP A 723 -15.00 -1.22 -19.78
N LEU A 724 -13.68 -1.04 -19.77
CA LEU A 724 -12.70 -2.09 -20.01
C LEU A 724 -12.75 -3.15 -18.89
N GLU A 725 -13.08 -2.74 -17.67
CA GLU A 725 -13.06 -3.57 -16.47
C GLU A 725 -14.17 -4.60 -16.42
N ARG A 726 -15.28 -4.41 -17.14
CA ARG A 726 -16.45 -5.32 -17.11
C ARG A 726 -16.63 -6.14 -18.39
N GLN A 727 -15.66 -6.11 -19.30
CA GLN A 727 -15.76 -6.80 -20.59
C GLN A 727 -15.80 -8.33 -20.42
N ASN A 728 -15.09 -8.88 -19.44
CA ASN A 728 -14.97 -10.32 -19.28
C ASN A 728 -16.25 -10.98 -18.78
N TYR A 729 -17.00 -10.33 -17.88
CA TYR A 729 -18.29 -10.84 -17.46
C TYR A 729 -19.34 -10.70 -18.59
N ARG A 730 -19.29 -9.60 -19.35
CA ARG A 730 -20.13 -9.44 -20.55
C ARG A 730 -19.88 -10.54 -21.59
N LYS A 731 -18.64 -10.97 -21.81
CA LYS A 731 -18.33 -12.10 -22.70
C LYS A 731 -19.03 -13.39 -22.23
N LEU A 732 -19.05 -13.66 -20.92
CA LEU A 732 -19.79 -14.81 -20.37
C LEU A 732 -21.29 -14.69 -20.64
N LEU A 733 -21.87 -13.50 -20.37
CA LEU A 733 -23.28 -13.23 -20.65
C LEU A 733 -23.61 -13.34 -22.14
N GLN A 734 -22.72 -12.95 -23.05
CA GLN A 734 -22.93 -13.06 -24.50
C GLN A 734 -23.06 -14.52 -24.99
N LEU A 735 -22.35 -15.45 -24.35
CA LEU A 735 -22.49 -16.89 -24.65
C LEU A 735 -23.90 -17.38 -24.31
N ILE A 736 -24.42 -16.93 -23.16
CA ILE A 736 -25.63 -17.51 -22.57
C ILE A 736 -26.91 -16.73 -22.90
N ASP A 737 -26.89 -15.40 -22.96
CA ASP A 737 -28.08 -14.53 -23.11
C ASP A 737 -28.23 -13.94 -24.52
N PRO A 738 -29.31 -14.27 -25.25
CA PRO A 738 -29.61 -13.74 -26.58
C PRO A 738 -29.66 -12.21 -26.67
N ASN A 739 -30.06 -11.52 -25.60
CA ASN A 739 -30.23 -10.07 -25.60
C ASN A 739 -28.90 -9.30 -25.62
N TYR A 740 -27.79 -9.96 -25.25
CA TYR A 740 -26.44 -9.37 -25.24
C TYR A 740 -25.64 -9.68 -26.52
N ARG A 741 -26.19 -10.46 -27.46
CA ARG A 741 -25.54 -10.89 -28.70
C ARG A 741 -25.57 -9.81 -29.80
N HIS A 742 -24.75 -8.77 -29.72
CA HIS A 742 -24.44 -7.93 -30.89
C HIS A 742 -23.40 -8.64 -31.77
N GLY A 743 -23.84 -9.38 -32.81
CA GLY A 743 -22.94 -9.86 -33.88
C GLY A 743 -22.89 -11.38 -34.14
N TYR A 744 -23.46 -12.23 -33.29
CA TYR A 744 -23.49 -13.69 -33.51
C TYR A 744 -24.84 -14.15 -34.08
N ARG A 745 -24.88 -14.49 -35.38
CA ARG A 745 -26.08 -14.98 -36.08
C ARG A 745 -26.22 -16.51 -35.97
N THR A 746 -26.62 -17.03 -34.81
CA THR A 746 -27.42 -18.28 -34.68
C THR A 746 -27.94 -18.45 -33.25
N PRO A 747 -29.19 -18.87 -33.02
CA PRO A 747 -29.69 -19.19 -31.69
C PRO A 747 -29.11 -20.55 -31.22
N ARG A 748 -27.95 -20.55 -30.56
CA ARG A 748 -27.50 -21.68 -29.75
C ARG A 748 -28.04 -21.53 -28.32
N SER A 749 -28.54 -22.63 -27.75
CA SER A 749 -29.00 -22.81 -26.37
C SER A 749 -27.97 -23.68 -25.64
N LEU A 750 -27.87 -23.58 -24.30
CA LEU A 750 -26.95 -24.41 -23.50
C LEU A 750 -27.32 -25.90 -23.48
N LYS A 751 -28.37 -26.31 -24.18
CA LYS A 751 -28.59 -27.72 -24.58
C LYS A 751 -27.46 -28.26 -25.47
N ASP A 752 -26.75 -27.39 -26.19
CA ASP A 752 -25.58 -27.74 -26.99
C ASP A 752 -24.37 -27.99 -26.06
N PRO A 753 -23.81 -29.22 -26.02
CA PRO A 753 -22.65 -29.53 -25.18
C PRO A 753 -21.41 -28.70 -25.53
N GLU A 754 -21.20 -28.37 -26.81
CA GLU A 754 -20.05 -27.54 -27.23
C GLU A 754 -20.11 -26.14 -26.61
N LEU A 755 -21.31 -25.55 -26.55
CA LEU A 755 -21.49 -24.23 -25.92
C LEU A 755 -21.30 -24.31 -24.41
N TYR A 756 -21.71 -25.41 -23.79
CA TYR A 756 -21.48 -25.64 -22.36
C TYR A 756 -19.99 -25.83 -22.03
N ASP A 757 -19.23 -26.49 -22.90
CA ASP A 757 -17.77 -26.61 -22.76
C ASP A 757 -17.09 -25.22 -22.78
N LEU A 758 -17.51 -24.31 -23.68
CA LEU A 758 -17.03 -22.92 -23.67
C LEU A 758 -17.36 -22.19 -22.37
N VAL A 759 -18.53 -22.45 -21.76
CA VAL A 759 -18.87 -21.88 -20.46
C VAL A 759 -17.95 -22.43 -19.35
N LYS A 760 -17.62 -23.73 -19.38
CA LYS A 760 -16.66 -24.36 -18.43
C LYS A 760 -15.24 -23.78 -18.52
N GLU A 761 -14.87 -23.21 -19.65
CA GLU A 761 -13.60 -22.47 -19.81
C GLU A 761 -13.65 -21.08 -19.18
N MET A 762 -14.83 -20.45 -19.10
CA MET A 762 -15.00 -19.08 -18.60
C MET A 762 -15.28 -19.00 -17.10
N MET A 763 -15.92 -20.02 -16.51
CA MET A 763 -16.33 -20.02 -15.11
C MET A 763 -16.08 -21.36 -14.42
N ASP A 764 -15.87 -21.31 -13.11
CA ASP A 764 -15.80 -22.49 -12.27
C ASP A 764 -17.22 -23.02 -12.00
N ILE A 765 -17.62 -24.05 -12.74
CA ILE A 765 -18.94 -24.68 -12.60
C ILE A 765 -19.14 -25.27 -11.21
N ASP A 766 -18.13 -25.87 -10.60
CA ASP A 766 -18.28 -26.47 -9.27
C ASP A 766 -18.55 -25.42 -8.20
N ALA A 767 -17.83 -24.29 -8.26
CA ALA A 767 -18.07 -23.16 -7.36
C ALA A 767 -19.47 -22.56 -7.57
N TYR A 768 -19.94 -22.47 -8.82
CA TYR A 768 -21.30 -21.99 -9.10
C TYR A 768 -22.40 -22.97 -8.65
N LEU A 769 -22.18 -24.27 -8.77
CA LEU A 769 -23.09 -25.30 -8.27
C LEU A 769 -23.26 -25.18 -6.75
N ASP A 770 -22.15 -25.03 -6.00
CA ASP A 770 -22.21 -24.72 -4.56
C ASP A 770 -23.00 -23.43 -4.33
N TYR A 771 -22.66 -22.35 -5.04
CA TYR A 771 -23.25 -21.04 -4.84
C TYR A 771 -24.78 -21.06 -5.02
N ALA A 772 -25.26 -21.60 -6.15
CA ALA A 772 -26.68 -21.66 -6.45
C ALA A 772 -27.43 -22.58 -5.48
N ALA A 773 -26.88 -23.77 -5.18
CA ALA A 773 -27.49 -24.71 -4.24
C ALA A 773 -27.59 -24.11 -2.83
N VAL A 774 -26.53 -23.45 -2.36
CA VAL A 774 -26.47 -22.75 -1.07
C VAL A 774 -27.47 -21.61 -1.03
N GLN A 775 -27.45 -20.67 -1.97
CA GLN A 775 -28.36 -19.50 -1.97
C GLN A 775 -29.84 -19.93 -1.96
N ILE A 776 -30.19 -20.96 -2.74
CA ILE A 776 -31.54 -21.53 -2.76
C ILE A 776 -31.87 -22.17 -1.41
N TYR A 777 -30.97 -22.98 -0.86
CA TYR A 777 -31.20 -23.65 0.42
C TYR A 777 -31.34 -22.66 1.57
N ILE A 778 -30.39 -21.74 1.74
CA ILE A 778 -30.38 -20.78 2.85
C ILE A 778 -31.51 -19.77 2.73
N GLN A 779 -32.19 -19.69 1.58
CA GLN A 779 -33.27 -18.74 1.33
C GLN A 779 -32.79 -17.32 1.59
N ASN A 780 -31.75 -16.90 0.87
CA ASN A 780 -31.35 -15.50 0.91
C ASN A 780 -32.45 -14.66 0.24
N HIS A 781 -33.12 -13.82 1.02
CA HIS A 781 -34.26 -13.05 0.55
C HIS A 781 -33.87 -11.87 -0.35
N ASP A 782 -32.60 -11.50 -0.49
CA ASP A 782 -32.20 -10.40 -1.39
C ASP A 782 -31.49 -10.89 -2.66
N TRP A 783 -31.37 -12.20 -2.82
CA TRP A 783 -30.76 -12.87 -3.97
C TRP A 783 -31.84 -13.41 -4.92
N PRO A 784 -31.71 -13.34 -6.27
CA PRO A 784 -30.47 -13.15 -7.03
C PRO A 784 -30.16 -11.75 -7.56
N GLY A 785 -31.05 -10.77 -7.37
CA GLY A 785 -30.87 -9.41 -7.88
C GLY A 785 -29.88 -8.57 -7.06
N ASN A 786 -29.57 -9.01 -5.83
CA ASN A 786 -28.59 -8.41 -4.94
C ASN A 786 -27.72 -9.47 -4.27
N ASN A 787 -26.71 -9.02 -3.50
CA ASN A 787 -25.81 -9.86 -2.72
C ASN A 787 -25.10 -10.90 -3.61
N VAL A 788 -24.74 -10.47 -4.81
CA VAL A 788 -23.95 -11.22 -5.77
C VAL A 788 -22.56 -10.61 -5.80
N ARG A 789 -21.55 -11.43 -5.56
CA ARG A 789 -20.16 -11.04 -5.75
C ARG A 789 -19.40 -12.17 -6.40
N LEU A 790 -18.54 -11.84 -7.35
CA LEU A 790 -17.70 -12.81 -8.06
C LEU A 790 -16.38 -12.17 -8.47
N TRP A 791 -15.36 -13.01 -8.70
CA TRP A 791 -14.05 -12.56 -9.13
C TRP A 791 -13.41 -13.44 -10.19
N ARG A 792 -12.39 -12.89 -10.84
CA ARG A 792 -11.43 -13.58 -11.71
C ARG A 792 -10.09 -12.83 -11.74
N LEU A 793 -9.10 -13.39 -12.43
CA LEU A 793 -7.93 -12.64 -12.90
C LEU A 793 -8.10 -12.15 -14.33
N ASN A 794 -7.67 -10.92 -14.60
CA ASN A 794 -7.70 -10.30 -15.92
C ASN A 794 -6.48 -10.72 -16.76
N LEU A 795 -6.54 -11.94 -17.30
CA LEU A 795 -5.45 -12.52 -18.10
C LEU A 795 -5.71 -12.35 -19.61
N PRO A 796 -4.66 -12.27 -20.46
CA PRO A 796 -4.82 -12.28 -21.92
C PRO A 796 -5.59 -13.50 -22.45
N ALA A 797 -5.43 -14.66 -21.78
CA ALA A 797 -6.19 -15.88 -22.02
C ALA A 797 -6.31 -16.68 -20.71
N ASN A 798 -7.42 -17.42 -20.55
CA ASN A 798 -7.60 -18.33 -19.41
C ASN A 798 -6.64 -19.52 -19.52
N ASN A 799 -6.11 -19.98 -18.39
CA ASN A 799 -5.17 -21.10 -18.31
C ASN A 799 -5.77 -22.24 -17.47
N PRO A 800 -6.32 -23.30 -18.09
CA PRO A 800 -6.99 -24.37 -17.35
C PRO A 800 -6.06 -25.21 -16.47
N ASP A 801 -4.74 -25.18 -16.73
CA ASP A 801 -3.74 -25.93 -15.98
C ASP A 801 -3.16 -25.13 -14.80
N ALA A 802 -3.56 -23.87 -14.64
CA ALA A 802 -3.09 -23.03 -13.55
C ALA A 802 -3.67 -23.49 -12.19
N PRO A 803 -2.97 -23.20 -11.07
CA PRO A 803 -3.52 -23.42 -9.74
C PRO A 803 -4.87 -22.71 -9.54
N TYR A 804 -5.66 -23.20 -8.57
CA TYR A 804 -6.95 -22.58 -8.25
C TYR A 804 -6.80 -21.09 -7.97
N GLY A 805 -7.61 -20.26 -8.66
CA GLY A 805 -7.54 -18.80 -8.57
C GLY A 805 -6.63 -18.14 -9.62
N HIS A 806 -5.76 -18.89 -10.30
CA HIS A 806 -4.79 -18.38 -11.29
C HIS A 806 -5.18 -18.63 -12.75
N ASP A 807 -6.34 -19.24 -12.99
CA ASP A 807 -6.79 -19.72 -14.31
C ASP A 807 -7.61 -18.70 -15.12
N GLY A 808 -7.96 -17.55 -14.53
CA GLY A 808 -8.82 -16.55 -15.15
C GLY A 808 -10.32 -16.92 -15.19
N LYS A 809 -10.77 -17.94 -14.45
CA LYS A 809 -12.19 -18.31 -14.37
C LYS A 809 -12.96 -17.46 -13.37
N TRP A 810 -14.22 -17.17 -13.70
CA TRP A 810 -15.19 -16.56 -12.79
C TRP A 810 -15.55 -17.48 -11.63
N ARG A 811 -15.50 -16.95 -10.40
CA ARG A 811 -15.83 -17.65 -9.15
C ARG A 811 -16.73 -16.80 -8.26
N TRP A 812 -17.78 -17.39 -7.72
CA TRP A 812 -18.73 -16.71 -6.85
C TRP A 812 -18.26 -16.70 -5.40
N MET A 813 -18.52 -15.57 -4.74
CA MET A 813 -18.29 -15.38 -3.33
C MET A 813 -19.62 -15.37 -2.59
N ILE A 814 -19.57 -15.83 -1.35
CA ILE A 814 -20.68 -15.67 -0.42
C ILE A 814 -20.49 -14.35 0.32
N TYR A 815 -21.48 -13.48 0.21
CA TYR A 815 -21.47 -12.13 0.77
C TYR A 815 -22.89 -11.74 1.20
N ASP A 816 -22.97 -11.00 2.31
CA ASP A 816 -24.18 -10.44 2.91
C ASP A 816 -25.39 -11.41 3.00
N LEU A 817 -25.38 -12.24 4.05
CA LEU A 817 -26.37 -13.30 4.28
C LEU A 817 -27.32 -13.00 5.43
N ASP A 818 -27.39 -11.75 5.89
CA ASP A 818 -28.18 -11.38 7.06
C ASP A 818 -29.71 -11.46 6.81
N LEU A 819 -30.14 -11.50 5.55
CA LEU A 819 -31.51 -11.78 5.10
C LEU A 819 -31.77 -13.26 4.70
N ALA A 820 -30.80 -14.16 4.91
CA ALA A 820 -31.02 -15.60 4.78
C ALA A 820 -31.83 -16.18 5.96
N PHE A 821 -32.12 -17.49 5.95
CA PHE A 821 -32.75 -18.22 7.05
C PHE A 821 -34.07 -17.60 7.57
N ALA A 822 -34.79 -16.83 6.73
CA ALA A 822 -35.95 -16.06 7.16
C ALA A 822 -37.24 -16.89 7.15
N ASN A 823 -37.45 -17.71 6.11
CA ASN A 823 -38.64 -18.55 5.98
C ASN A 823 -38.28 -19.94 5.42
N PHE A 824 -38.34 -20.97 6.27
CA PHE A 824 -38.01 -22.33 5.88
C PHE A 824 -38.90 -22.90 4.78
N SER A 825 -40.13 -22.38 4.64
CA SER A 825 -41.14 -22.85 3.69
C SER A 825 -41.15 -22.11 2.35
N ALA A 826 -40.34 -21.05 2.17
CA ALA A 826 -40.35 -20.28 0.94
C ALA A 826 -39.74 -21.07 -0.23
N ASN A 827 -40.37 -20.99 -1.41
CA ASN A 827 -39.92 -21.70 -2.61
C ASN A 827 -38.89 -20.89 -3.39
N THR A 828 -37.65 -20.89 -2.89
CA THR A 828 -36.54 -20.17 -3.51
C THR A 828 -36.17 -20.71 -4.89
N MET A 829 -36.39 -22.00 -5.16
CA MET A 829 -36.12 -22.60 -6.48
C MET A 829 -36.94 -21.91 -7.60
N VAL A 830 -38.23 -21.66 -7.34
CA VAL A 830 -39.09 -20.91 -8.27
C VAL A 830 -38.62 -19.45 -8.36
N ASN A 831 -38.27 -18.83 -7.23
CA ASN A 831 -37.80 -17.45 -7.19
C ASN A 831 -36.54 -17.25 -8.05
N ALA A 832 -35.57 -18.16 -7.90
CA ALA A 832 -34.28 -18.17 -8.59
C ALA A 832 -34.38 -18.41 -10.11
N THR A 833 -35.56 -18.82 -10.60
CA THR A 833 -35.77 -19.22 -11.99
C THR A 833 -37.00 -18.57 -12.62
N ARG A 834 -37.49 -17.44 -12.07
CA ARG A 834 -38.59 -16.70 -12.70
C ARG A 834 -38.15 -16.10 -14.04
N THR A 835 -38.99 -16.24 -15.05
CA THR A 835 -38.78 -15.69 -16.40
C THR A 835 -39.37 -14.28 -16.56
N ASP A 836 -40.22 -13.89 -15.64
CA ASP A 836 -41.07 -12.69 -15.64
C ASP A 836 -40.93 -11.91 -14.33
N GLY A 837 -39.73 -11.84 -13.75
CA GLY A 837 -39.48 -10.95 -12.61
C GLY A 837 -39.35 -9.52 -13.08
N TRP A 838 -40.21 -8.63 -12.57
CA TRP A 838 -40.18 -7.17 -12.85
C TRP A 838 -39.87 -6.36 -11.59
N GLU A 839 -39.79 -7.00 -10.43
CA GLU A 839 -39.63 -6.36 -9.13
C GLU A 839 -38.35 -6.82 -8.44
N TRP A 840 -37.80 -5.95 -7.61
CA TRP A 840 -36.70 -6.28 -6.72
C TRP A 840 -37.12 -7.41 -5.76
N HIS A 841 -36.34 -8.45 -5.54
CA HIS A 841 -34.94 -8.69 -5.89
C HIS A 841 -34.78 -9.77 -6.98
N ASN A 842 -35.79 -10.08 -7.80
CA ASN A 842 -35.75 -11.21 -8.75
C ASN A 842 -35.98 -10.85 -10.23
N PRO A 843 -35.45 -9.73 -10.75
CA PRO A 843 -35.68 -9.35 -12.14
C PRO A 843 -35.16 -10.43 -13.11
N SER A 844 -35.75 -10.50 -14.30
CA SER A 844 -35.47 -11.58 -15.27
C SER A 844 -33.99 -11.73 -15.65
N TRP A 845 -33.20 -10.64 -15.65
CA TRP A 845 -31.76 -10.69 -15.89
C TRP A 845 -30.98 -11.40 -14.77
N ALA A 846 -31.43 -11.28 -13.52
CA ALA A 846 -30.75 -11.85 -12.35
C ALA A 846 -30.87 -13.38 -12.27
N THR A 847 -32.01 -13.91 -12.73
CA THR A 847 -32.28 -15.36 -12.77
C THR A 847 -31.72 -16.04 -14.02
N TYR A 848 -31.25 -15.25 -14.99
CA TYR A 848 -30.99 -15.75 -16.34
C TYR A 848 -29.91 -16.82 -16.38
N LEU A 849 -28.77 -16.59 -15.71
CA LEU A 849 -27.63 -17.51 -15.69
C LEU A 849 -28.04 -18.92 -15.24
N LEU A 850 -28.72 -19.02 -14.09
CA LEU A 850 -29.17 -20.31 -13.58
C LEU A 850 -30.18 -20.97 -14.52
N ARG A 851 -31.16 -20.21 -15.04
CA ARG A 851 -32.15 -20.75 -15.99
C ARG A 851 -31.49 -21.32 -17.24
N ALA A 852 -30.52 -20.60 -17.81
CA ALA A 852 -29.81 -21.01 -19.01
C ALA A 852 -28.99 -22.27 -18.75
N LEU A 853 -28.25 -22.32 -17.63
CA LEU A 853 -27.46 -23.50 -17.25
C LEU A 853 -28.33 -24.73 -17.00
N LEU A 854 -29.52 -24.57 -16.40
CA LEU A 854 -30.47 -25.67 -16.18
C LEU A 854 -31.07 -26.27 -17.46
N GLU A 855 -30.88 -25.63 -18.63
CA GLU A 855 -31.23 -26.23 -19.91
C GLU A 855 -30.27 -27.37 -20.31
N ASN A 856 -29.03 -27.33 -19.80
CA ASN A 856 -28.02 -28.34 -20.06
C ASN A 856 -28.26 -29.59 -19.18
N PRO A 857 -28.35 -30.81 -19.77
CA PRO A 857 -28.60 -32.03 -19.00
C PRO A 857 -27.51 -32.38 -17.97
N GLU A 858 -26.23 -32.15 -18.29
CA GLU A 858 -25.09 -32.41 -17.40
C GLU A 858 -25.17 -31.48 -16.18
N PHE A 859 -25.21 -30.17 -16.41
CA PHE A 859 -25.35 -29.19 -15.32
C PHE A 859 -26.58 -29.46 -14.45
N LYS A 860 -27.72 -29.80 -15.06
CA LYS A 860 -28.95 -30.08 -14.32
C LYS A 860 -28.82 -31.28 -13.38
N ILE A 861 -28.16 -32.35 -13.81
CA ILE A 861 -27.88 -33.52 -12.97
C ILE A 861 -26.95 -33.13 -11.83
N ASP A 862 -25.88 -32.41 -12.14
CA ASP A 862 -24.89 -31.98 -11.14
C ASP A 862 -25.49 -31.01 -10.12
N PHE A 863 -26.37 -30.11 -10.56
CA PHE A 863 -27.10 -29.20 -9.67
C PHE A 863 -28.02 -29.94 -8.70
N LEU A 864 -28.80 -30.91 -9.19
CA LEU A 864 -29.66 -31.74 -8.33
C LEU A 864 -28.84 -32.55 -7.33
N ASN A 865 -27.72 -33.13 -7.78
CA ASN A 865 -26.81 -33.87 -6.94
C ASN A 865 -26.13 -32.95 -5.90
N ARG A 866 -25.69 -31.75 -6.28
CA ARG A 866 -25.09 -30.79 -5.35
C ARG A 866 -26.08 -30.31 -4.30
N CYS A 867 -27.34 -30.05 -4.67
CA CYS A 867 -28.42 -29.79 -3.71
C CYS A 867 -28.59 -30.95 -2.71
N ALA A 868 -28.57 -32.19 -3.18
CA ALA A 868 -28.67 -33.37 -2.31
C ALA A 868 -27.43 -33.52 -1.42
N ASP A 869 -26.23 -33.32 -1.95
CA ASP A 869 -24.96 -33.42 -1.21
C ASP A 869 -24.92 -32.44 -0.02
N HIS A 870 -25.31 -31.17 -0.21
CA HIS A 870 -25.40 -30.22 0.90
C HIS A 870 -26.46 -30.60 1.94
N MET A 871 -27.61 -31.15 1.52
CA MET A 871 -28.64 -31.61 2.44
C MET A 871 -28.26 -32.90 3.19
N ASN A 872 -27.24 -33.62 2.71
CA ASN A 872 -26.64 -34.77 3.39
C ASN A 872 -25.33 -34.43 4.13
N SER A 873 -24.93 -33.15 4.14
CA SER A 873 -23.71 -32.70 4.81
C SER A 873 -23.88 -31.32 5.47
N THR A 874 -23.51 -30.23 4.80
CA THR A 874 -23.51 -28.84 5.27
C THR A 874 -24.78 -28.44 6.03
N PHE A 875 -25.94 -28.86 5.51
CA PHE A 875 -27.24 -28.41 5.99
C PHE A 875 -28.04 -29.51 6.70
N LEU A 876 -27.38 -30.57 7.14
CA LEU A 876 -27.99 -31.49 8.10
C LEU A 876 -28.39 -30.71 9.37
N PRO A 877 -29.59 -30.92 9.92
CA PRO A 877 -30.07 -30.18 11.10
C PRO A 877 -29.06 -30.19 12.25
N GLU A 878 -28.47 -31.34 12.55
CA GLU A 878 -27.48 -31.52 13.60
C GLU A 878 -26.21 -30.71 13.39
N VAL A 879 -25.76 -30.53 12.13
CA VAL A 879 -24.57 -29.73 11.78
C VAL A 879 -24.86 -28.25 12.00
N VAL A 880 -25.97 -27.76 11.44
CA VAL A 880 -26.37 -26.35 11.54
C VAL A 880 -26.64 -25.97 13.01
N ILE A 881 -27.33 -26.85 13.74
CA ILE A 881 -27.66 -26.64 15.15
C ILE A 881 -26.39 -26.64 16.02
N ALA A 882 -25.44 -27.56 15.77
CA ALA A 882 -24.20 -27.61 16.52
C ALA A 882 -23.38 -26.31 16.35
N GLU A 883 -23.29 -25.77 15.13
CA GLU A 883 -22.61 -24.50 14.90
C GLU A 883 -23.36 -23.33 15.52
N LEU A 884 -24.69 -23.28 15.41
CA LEU A 884 -25.50 -22.26 16.08
C LEU A 884 -25.28 -22.28 17.60
N ASP A 885 -25.22 -23.46 18.22
CA ASP A 885 -24.97 -23.58 19.66
C ASP A 885 -23.56 -23.17 20.05
N ARG A 886 -22.56 -23.49 19.22
CA ARG A 886 -21.18 -23.03 19.42
C ARG A 886 -21.12 -21.50 19.41
N LEU A 887 -21.72 -20.84 18.41
CA LEU A 887 -21.72 -19.39 18.30
C LEU A 887 -22.50 -18.71 19.43
N LYS A 888 -23.67 -19.24 19.79
CA LYS A 888 -24.45 -18.74 20.92
C LYS A 888 -23.68 -18.84 22.23
N LYS A 889 -23.02 -19.97 22.48
CA LYS A 889 -22.22 -20.20 23.69
C LYS A 889 -21.10 -19.17 23.82
N MET A 890 -20.47 -18.75 22.71
CA MET A 890 -19.45 -17.70 22.72
C MET A 890 -20.01 -16.32 23.03
N MET A 891 -21.15 -15.94 22.46
CA MET A 891 -21.70 -14.57 22.63
C MET A 891 -22.56 -14.37 23.89
N GLU A 892 -23.15 -15.43 24.43
CA GLU A 892 -24.10 -15.34 25.54
C GLU A 892 -23.56 -14.67 26.82
N PRO A 893 -22.29 -14.81 27.22
CA PRO A 893 -21.74 -14.11 28.38
C PRO A 893 -21.73 -12.58 28.20
N GLU A 894 -21.48 -12.09 26.98
CA GLU A 894 -21.32 -10.66 26.68
C GLU A 894 -22.63 -9.95 26.31
N ILE A 895 -23.67 -10.70 25.93
CA ILE A 895 -24.88 -10.14 25.31
C ILE A 895 -25.64 -9.18 26.23
N ASP A 896 -25.60 -9.40 27.54
CA ASP A 896 -26.28 -8.55 28.51
C ASP A 896 -25.70 -7.14 28.54
N GLU A 897 -24.38 -6.98 28.42
CA GLU A 897 -23.74 -5.66 28.40
C GLU A 897 -23.99 -4.94 27.08
N HIS A 898 -23.93 -5.67 25.96
CA HIS A 898 -24.31 -5.13 24.66
C HIS A 898 -25.76 -4.62 24.65
N ILE A 899 -26.71 -5.37 25.24
CA ILE A 899 -28.11 -4.95 25.38
C ILE A 899 -28.26 -3.75 26.31
N ARG A 900 -27.54 -3.69 27.44
CA ARG A 900 -27.57 -2.53 28.34
C ARG A 900 -27.13 -1.24 27.63
N ARG A 901 -26.18 -1.35 26.71
CA ARG A 901 -25.73 -0.22 25.90
C ARG A 901 -26.71 0.17 24.80
N TRP A 902 -27.13 -0.79 23.98
CA TRP A 902 -27.83 -0.51 22.71
C TRP A 902 -29.34 -0.73 22.75
N ASP A 903 -29.89 -1.31 23.82
CA ASP A 903 -31.27 -1.83 23.90
C ASP A 903 -31.55 -2.90 22.81
N ARG A 904 -30.48 -3.47 22.23
CA ARG A 904 -30.45 -4.43 21.12
C ARG A 904 -29.34 -5.45 21.38
N PRO A 905 -29.36 -6.66 20.79
CA PRO A 905 -30.47 -7.23 20.04
C PRO A 905 -31.64 -7.61 20.96
N ALA A 906 -32.85 -7.60 20.41
CA ALA A 906 -34.05 -8.16 21.00
C ALA A 906 -34.45 -7.63 22.40
N ALA A 907 -33.92 -6.49 22.86
CA ALA A 907 -34.22 -5.82 24.15
C ALA A 907 -33.97 -6.62 25.46
N SER A 908 -33.80 -7.95 25.40
CA SER A 908 -33.35 -8.78 26.53
C SER A 908 -32.67 -10.07 26.05
N LYS A 909 -31.88 -10.69 26.93
CA LYS A 909 -31.20 -11.97 26.65
C LYS A 909 -32.17 -13.10 26.34
N GLU A 910 -33.31 -13.16 27.03
CA GLU A 910 -34.35 -14.17 26.84
C GLU A 910 -35.00 -14.03 25.45
N LEU A 911 -35.28 -12.80 25.03
CA LEU A 911 -35.78 -12.53 23.69
C LEU A 911 -34.73 -12.83 22.63
N TRP A 912 -33.45 -12.51 22.87
CA TRP A 912 -32.36 -12.91 21.97
C TRP A 912 -32.28 -14.45 21.85
N LYS A 913 -32.37 -15.19 22.96
CA LYS A 913 -32.45 -16.66 22.95
C LYS A 913 -33.66 -17.18 22.16
N LEU A 914 -34.82 -16.53 22.29
CA LEU A 914 -36.03 -16.87 21.54
C LEU A 914 -35.85 -16.61 20.04
N GLN A 915 -35.25 -15.49 19.64
CA GLN A 915 -34.97 -15.21 18.22
C GLN A 915 -34.02 -16.23 17.62
N ASN A 916 -33.01 -16.67 18.37
CA ASN A 916 -32.13 -17.75 17.94
C ASN A 916 -32.86 -19.10 17.76
N ASN A 917 -34.00 -19.32 18.44
CA ASN A 917 -34.81 -20.52 18.23
C ASN A 917 -35.43 -20.56 16.83
N ASN A 918 -35.68 -19.41 16.19
CA ASN A 918 -36.16 -19.37 14.80
C ASN A 918 -35.13 -19.94 13.82
N LEU A 919 -33.83 -19.76 14.09
CA LEU A 919 -32.76 -20.37 13.28
C LEU A 919 -32.72 -21.89 13.45
N ARG A 920 -33.02 -22.41 14.64
CA ARG A 920 -33.19 -23.86 14.87
C ARG A 920 -34.38 -24.42 14.10
N ILE A 921 -35.53 -23.76 14.19
CA ILE A 921 -36.73 -24.13 13.43
C ILE A 921 -36.40 -24.15 11.93
N PHE A 922 -35.67 -23.15 11.43
CA PHE A 922 -35.22 -23.17 10.04
C PHE A 922 -34.38 -24.41 9.72
N ALA A 923 -33.35 -24.71 10.53
CA ALA A 923 -32.48 -25.87 10.34
C ALA A 923 -33.26 -27.20 10.33
N GLU A 924 -34.25 -27.35 11.21
CA GLU A 924 -35.05 -28.59 11.33
C GLU A 924 -36.01 -28.79 10.14
N PHE A 925 -36.69 -27.73 9.69
CA PHE A 925 -37.78 -27.84 8.71
C PHE A 925 -37.38 -27.49 7.28
N ARG A 926 -36.26 -26.79 7.07
CA ARG A 926 -35.80 -26.41 5.72
C ARG A 926 -35.45 -27.61 4.84
N PRO A 927 -34.75 -28.67 5.30
CA PRO A 927 -34.39 -29.79 4.43
C PRO A 927 -35.60 -30.40 3.74
N GLY A 928 -36.65 -30.75 4.50
CA GLY A 928 -37.87 -31.35 3.95
C GLY A 928 -38.63 -30.39 3.02
N SER A 929 -38.69 -29.11 3.38
CA SER A 929 -39.34 -28.09 2.54
C SER A 929 -38.62 -27.90 1.20
N ASN A 930 -37.29 -27.78 1.23
CA ASN A 930 -36.45 -27.59 0.04
C ASN A 930 -36.49 -28.83 -0.87
N GLN A 931 -36.40 -30.04 -0.30
CA GLN A 931 -36.59 -31.31 -1.03
C GLN A 931 -37.92 -31.30 -1.78
N GLY A 932 -39.02 -30.98 -1.09
CA GLY A 932 -40.35 -30.90 -1.69
C GLY A 932 -40.44 -29.87 -2.83
N HIS A 933 -39.77 -28.73 -2.71
CA HIS A 933 -39.71 -27.73 -3.77
C HIS A 933 -38.99 -28.24 -5.01
N ILE A 934 -37.81 -28.84 -4.85
CA ILE A 934 -37.00 -29.37 -5.94
C ILE A 934 -37.76 -30.50 -6.65
N ILE A 935 -38.33 -31.45 -5.91
CA ILE A 935 -39.14 -32.55 -6.45
C ILE A 935 -40.28 -32.02 -7.32
N ARG A 936 -41.05 -31.04 -6.81
CA ARG A 936 -42.17 -30.46 -7.55
C ARG A 936 -41.71 -29.67 -8.78
N TYR A 937 -40.65 -28.88 -8.65
CA TYR A 937 -40.12 -28.04 -9.72
C TYR A 937 -39.64 -28.89 -10.91
N PHE A 938 -38.83 -29.92 -10.64
CA PHE A 938 -38.27 -30.78 -11.67
C PHE A 938 -39.14 -31.99 -12.01
N ARG A 939 -40.30 -32.15 -11.37
CA ARG A 939 -41.25 -33.27 -11.54
C ARG A 939 -40.61 -34.64 -11.27
N LEU A 940 -39.81 -34.72 -10.21
CA LEU A 940 -39.14 -35.94 -9.79
C LEU A 940 -40.13 -36.87 -9.06
N THR A 941 -39.85 -38.17 -9.05
CA THR A 941 -40.77 -39.18 -8.49
C THR A 941 -40.63 -39.35 -6.98
N GLY A 942 -39.53 -38.86 -6.39
CA GLY A 942 -39.27 -38.95 -4.95
C GLY A 942 -37.78 -38.88 -4.63
N MET A 943 -37.41 -39.45 -3.49
CA MET A 943 -36.02 -39.65 -3.07
C MET A 943 -35.84 -41.07 -2.55
N TYR A 944 -34.65 -41.62 -2.73
CA TYR A 944 -34.22 -42.90 -2.18
C TYR A 944 -33.11 -42.69 -1.15
N LYS A 945 -32.96 -43.67 -0.25
CA LYS A 945 -31.84 -43.71 0.71
C LYS A 945 -30.68 -44.51 0.11
N LEU A 946 -29.52 -43.89 -0.02
CA LEU A 946 -28.26 -44.56 -0.32
C LEU A 946 -27.55 -44.88 1.00
N THR A 947 -27.12 -46.12 1.18
CA THR A 947 -26.24 -46.53 2.28
C THR A 947 -24.90 -46.97 1.70
N ILE A 948 -23.82 -46.36 2.16
CA ILE A 948 -22.45 -46.71 1.77
C ILE A 948 -21.78 -47.41 2.94
N LYS A 949 -21.23 -48.59 2.65
CA LYS A 949 -20.38 -49.34 3.59
C LYS A 949 -18.96 -49.38 3.08
N THR A 950 -17.99 -49.25 3.97
CA THR A 950 -16.56 -49.42 3.64
C THR A 950 -15.78 -49.78 4.91
N GLU A 951 -14.52 -50.14 4.74
CA GLU A 951 -13.53 -50.16 5.81
C GLU A 951 -12.66 -48.90 5.67
N TYR A 952 -13.04 -47.81 6.35
CA TYR A 952 -12.41 -46.49 6.20
C TYR A 952 -10.90 -46.55 6.39
N ALA A 953 -10.41 -47.39 7.31
CA ALA A 953 -8.97 -47.59 7.53
C ALA A 953 -8.19 -47.99 6.27
N LYS A 954 -8.86 -48.51 5.23
CA LYS A 954 -8.26 -48.90 3.95
C LYS A 954 -8.61 -47.98 2.78
N GLY A 955 -9.66 -47.18 2.90
CA GLY A 955 -10.13 -46.31 1.84
C GLY A 955 -11.54 -45.81 2.08
N TYR A 956 -11.93 -44.77 1.35
CA TYR A 956 -13.22 -44.12 1.50
C TYR A 956 -13.95 -44.01 0.15
N VAL A 957 -15.22 -43.61 0.21
CA VAL A 957 -16.05 -43.42 -0.98
C VAL A 957 -16.37 -41.95 -1.12
N ARG A 958 -16.28 -41.43 -2.35
CA ARG A 958 -16.87 -40.13 -2.72
C ARG A 958 -18.19 -40.37 -3.43
N VAL A 959 -19.25 -39.75 -2.95
CA VAL A 959 -20.59 -39.74 -3.58
C VAL A 959 -20.78 -38.38 -4.23
N ASN A 960 -20.81 -38.33 -5.55
CA ASN A 960 -20.79 -37.09 -6.33
C ASN A 960 -19.62 -36.18 -5.89
N SER A 961 -19.93 -35.08 -5.20
CA SER A 961 -18.94 -34.14 -4.65
C SER A 961 -18.58 -34.41 -3.19
N LEU A 962 -19.35 -35.26 -2.50
CA LEU A 962 -19.24 -35.50 -1.06
C LEU A 962 -18.27 -36.64 -0.73
N ASN A 963 -17.17 -36.33 -0.05
CA ASN A 963 -16.27 -37.34 0.49
C ASN A 963 -16.86 -37.96 1.77
N ILE A 964 -17.07 -39.27 1.79
CA ILE A 964 -17.51 -39.99 2.99
C ILE A 964 -16.30 -40.30 3.86
N ALA A 965 -15.76 -39.27 4.49
CA ALA A 965 -14.56 -39.32 5.31
C ALA A 965 -14.66 -38.36 6.51
N PRO A 966 -13.90 -38.61 7.61
CA PRO A 966 -13.76 -37.68 8.73
C PRO A 966 -13.39 -36.27 8.25
N GLY A 967 -13.94 -35.25 8.94
CA GLY A 967 -13.78 -33.84 8.56
C GLY A 967 -14.85 -33.32 7.59
N THR A 968 -15.58 -34.21 6.91
CA THR A 968 -16.75 -33.80 6.11
C THR A 968 -17.95 -33.55 7.03
N PRO A 969 -18.62 -32.38 6.95
CA PRO A 969 -19.77 -32.10 7.81
C PRO A 969 -20.85 -33.17 7.72
N GLY A 970 -21.33 -33.64 8.87
CA GLY A 970 -22.39 -34.66 8.94
C GLY A 970 -21.93 -36.12 8.76
N VAL A 971 -20.66 -36.38 8.46
CA VAL A 971 -20.12 -37.75 8.37
C VAL A 971 -19.54 -38.16 9.71
N SER A 972 -20.37 -38.83 10.53
CA SER A 972 -19.96 -39.33 11.86
C SER A 972 -19.38 -40.75 11.84
N ASP A 973 -19.88 -41.62 10.95
CA ASP A 973 -19.33 -42.97 10.72
C ASP A 973 -19.09 -43.20 9.23
N PRO A 974 -17.84 -43.03 8.74
CA PRO A 974 -17.52 -43.26 7.34
C PRO A 974 -17.64 -44.74 6.93
N ASN A 975 -17.62 -45.70 7.87
CA ASN A 975 -17.76 -47.12 7.54
C ASN A 975 -19.20 -47.51 7.21
N ASN A 976 -20.18 -46.72 7.64
CA ASN A 976 -21.60 -46.99 7.44
C ASN A 976 -22.40 -45.69 7.36
N TRP A 977 -22.21 -44.96 6.26
CA TRP A 977 -22.86 -43.69 6.01
C TRP A 977 -24.20 -43.87 5.26
N SER A 978 -25.12 -42.93 5.42
CA SER A 978 -26.34 -42.89 4.61
C SER A 978 -26.75 -41.47 4.25
N GLY A 979 -27.24 -41.28 3.02
CA GLY A 979 -27.81 -40.03 2.53
C GLY A 979 -29.07 -40.25 1.69
N LYS A 980 -29.81 -39.17 1.43
CA LYS A 980 -30.99 -39.17 0.53
C LYS A 980 -30.66 -38.49 -0.79
N TYR A 981 -31.00 -39.14 -1.89
CA TYR A 981 -30.80 -38.62 -3.25
C TYR A 981 -32.11 -38.68 -4.04
N PHE A 982 -32.23 -37.86 -5.07
CA PHE A 982 -33.43 -37.80 -5.90
C PHE A 982 -33.55 -39.04 -6.79
N ASN A 983 -34.75 -39.60 -6.87
CA ASN A 983 -35.03 -40.74 -7.76
C ASN A 983 -34.74 -40.40 -9.21
N ASP A 984 -34.29 -41.40 -9.97
CA ASP A 984 -34.06 -41.33 -11.42
C ASP A 984 -32.98 -40.31 -11.85
N ILE A 985 -32.26 -39.72 -10.88
CA ILE A 985 -31.08 -38.88 -11.13
C ILE A 985 -29.82 -39.74 -10.98
N PRO A 986 -28.96 -39.82 -12.01
CA PRO A 986 -27.70 -40.54 -11.92
C PRO A 986 -26.81 -39.96 -10.81
N ILE A 987 -26.23 -40.83 -9.99
CA ILE A 987 -25.19 -40.45 -9.03
C ILE A 987 -23.90 -41.21 -9.30
N THR A 988 -22.78 -40.56 -9.05
CA THR A 988 -21.44 -41.12 -9.26
C THR A 988 -20.84 -41.52 -7.92
N LEU A 989 -20.33 -42.75 -7.84
CA LEU A 989 -19.59 -43.26 -6.69
C LEU A 989 -18.14 -43.51 -7.10
N THR A 990 -17.18 -42.95 -6.37
CA THR A 990 -15.75 -43.19 -6.58
C THR A 990 -15.15 -43.82 -5.32
N ALA A 991 -14.50 -44.99 -5.46
CA ALA A 991 -13.72 -45.62 -4.42
C ALA A 991 -12.30 -45.05 -4.41
N ILE A 992 -11.86 -44.53 -3.27
CA ILE A 992 -10.56 -43.88 -3.10
C ILE A 992 -9.77 -44.66 -2.04
N PRO A 993 -8.78 -45.49 -2.45
CA PRO A 993 -7.95 -46.24 -1.51
C PRO A 993 -7.02 -45.29 -0.74
N HIS A 994 -6.71 -45.64 0.50
CA HIS A 994 -5.60 -45.01 1.23
C HIS A 994 -4.24 -45.48 0.70
N GLU A 995 -3.18 -44.78 1.10
CA GLU A 995 -1.83 -45.13 0.69
C GLU A 995 -1.49 -46.60 1.04
N GLY A 996 -0.94 -47.32 0.06
CA GLY A 996 -0.60 -48.74 0.19
C GLY A 996 -1.79 -49.70 0.10
N GLN A 997 -3.01 -49.21 -0.07
CA GLN A 997 -4.22 -50.03 -0.24
C GLN A 997 -4.66 -50.03 -1.70
N LYS A 998 -5.52 -51.00 -2.07
CA LYS A 998 -6.13 -51.03 -3.41
C LYS A 998 -7.61 -51.32 -3.34
N PHE A 999 -8.36 -50.68 -4.23
CA PHE A 999 -9.75 -51.01 -4.49
C PHE A 999 -9.86 -52.39 -5.16
N VAL A 1000 -10.77 -53.24 -4.66
CA VAL A 1000 -11.01 -54.61 -5.18
C VAL A 1000 -12.32 -54.71 -5.93
N GLY A 1001 -13.35 -54.03 -5.43
CA GLY A 1001 -14.64 -53.99 -6.09
C GLY A 1001 -15.78 -53.49 -5.22
N TRP A 1002 -16.93 -53.35 -5.86
CA TRP A 1002 -18.20 -52.96 -5.25
C TRP A 1002 -19.09 -54.18 -4.99
N ILE A 1003 -19.76 -54.21 -3.83
CA ILE A 1003 -20.84 -55.16 -3.53
C ILE A 1003 -22.17 -54.40 -3.54
N GLY A 1004 -23.22 -54.99 -4.10
CA GLY A 1004 -24.55 -54.38 -4.19
C GLY A 1004 -24.81 -53.62 -5.50
N VAL A 1005 -23.95 -53.80 -6.51
CA VAL A 1005 -24.08 -53.21 -7.85
C VAL A 1005 -24.05 -54.29 -8.94
N PRO A 1006 -24.54 -54.01 -10.17
CA PRO A 1006 -24.48 -54.92 -11.30
C PRO A 1006 -23.06 -55.41 -11.61
N GLN A 1007 -22.93 -56.62 -12.17
CA GLN A 1007 -21.65 -57.31 -12.34
C GLN A 1007 -20.66 -56.51 -13.20
N GLU A 1008 -21.16 -55.82 -14.22
CA GLU A 1008 -20.40 -54.96 -15.13
C GLU A 1008 -19.77 -53.73 -14.46
N MET A 1009 -20.26 -53.32 -13.28
CA MET A 1009 -19.75 -52.18 -12.52
C MET A 1009 -18.82 -52.60 -11.38
N GLN A 1010 -18.76 -53.89 -11.03
CA GLN A 1010 -18.15 -54.36 -9.78
C GLN A 1010 -16.66 -54.00 -9.66
N HIS A 1011 -15.92 -53.91 -10.76
CA HIS A 1011 -14.47 -53.71 -10.73
C HIS A 1011 -14.03 -52.30 -11.14
N GLU A 1012 -14.97 -51.43 -11.53
CA GLU A 1012 -14.66 -50.05 -11.91
C GLU A 1012 -14.53 -49.18 -10.65
N PRO A 1013 -13.42 -48.44 -10.47
CA PRO A 1013 -13.21 -47.60 -9.29
C PRO A 1013 -14.21 -46.44 -9.21
N THR A 1014 -14.74 -46.00 -10.37
CA THR A 1014 -15.80 -45.02 -10.47
C THR A 1014 -16.99 -45.63 -11.20
N ILE A 1015 -18.17 -45.59 -10.59
CA ILE A 1015 -19.41 -46.12 -11.15
C ILE A 1015 -20.51 -45.06 -11.12
N THR A 1016 -21.43 -45.13 -12.07
CA THR A 1016 -22.65 -44.31 -12.07
C THR A 1016 -23.86 -45.22 -11.93
N ILE A 1017 -24.71 -44.93 -10.96
CA ILE A 1017 -25.93 -45.70 -10.69
C ILE A 1017 -27.16 -44.80 -10.81
N ILE A 1018 -28.31 -45.41 -11.14
CA ILE A 1018 -29.60 -44.72 -11.23
C ILE A 1018 -30.63 -45.50 -10.40
N PRO A 1019 -30.64 -45.32 -9.07
CA PRO A 1019 -31.56 -46.05 -8.21
C PRO A 1019 -32.98 -45.47 -8.26
N SER A 1020 -33.98 -46.36 -8.32
CA SER A 1020 -35.40 -46.05 -8.09
C SER A 1020 -35.83 -46.29 -6.64
N ASP A 1021 -35.08 -47.12 -5.91
CA ASP A 1021 -35.36 -47.59 -4.57
C ASP A 1021 -34.12 -47.45 -3.67
N SER A 1022 -34.35 -47.51 -2.35
CA SER A 1022 -33.24 -47.42 -1.39
C SER A 1022 -32.26 -48.58 -1.56
N ILE A 1023 -30.97 -48.29 -1.56
CA ILE A 1023 -29.91 -49.23 -1.92
C ILE A 1023 -28.75 -49.18 -0.92
N THR A 1024 -28.11 -50.33 -0.69
CA THR A 1024 -26.87 -50.44 0.09
C THR A 1024 -25.75 -50.92 -0.82
N ILE A 1025 -24.65 -50.17 -0.86
CA ILE A 1025 -23.46 -50.48 -1.65
C ILE A 1025 -22.25 -50.52 -0.71
N GLN A 1026 -21.36 -51.47 -0.92
CA GLN A 1026 -20.12 -51.59 -0.17
C GLN A 1026 -18.90 -51.47 -1.08
N ALA A 1027 -17.97 -50.58 -0.75
CA ALA A 1027 -16.63 -50.55 -1.33
C ALA A 1027 -15.72 -51.53 -0.58
N VAL A 1028 -14.94 -52.33 -1.30
CA VAL A 1028 -13.98 -53.26 -0.71
C VAL A 1028 -12.56 -52.85 -1.10
N PHE A 1029 -11.71 -52.68 -0.08
CA PHE A 1029 -10.29 -52.36 -0.20
C PHE A 1029 -9.44 -53.46 0.46
N ILE A 1030 -8.22 -53.71 -0.04
CA ILE A 1030 -7.26 -54.67 0.55
C ILE A 1030 -5.84 -54.12 0.62
#